data_AF-A0A9W9CD07-F1
#
_entry.id   AF-A0A9W9CD07-F1
#
_cell.length_a   1.000
_cell.length_b   1.000
_cell.length_c   1.000
_cell.angle_alpha   90.00
_cell.angle_beta   90.00
_cell.angle_gamma   90.00
#
_symmetry.space_group_name_H-M   'P 1'
#
loop_
_entity.id
_entity.type
_entity.pdbx_description
1 polymer ?
#
loop_
_entity_poly.entity_id
_entity_poly.type
_entity_poly.pdbx_seq_one_letter_code
_entity_poly.pdbx_strand_id
1 'polypeptide(L)'
;MAAPQVCLTCKGRKKKCDKRLPRCGYCEQNNKACFYDYGGTPDSSSPTLATESTVAYTLPQTKPTVSIGSIHDSKFLDATIPQEVLQIIEATQQSIEDITARYFNGLYLWVPFLCPDRFSKDLFQFRAAPTAEFSLLLLCMCLVTYDPAQAIQPEVEQAALYFHAKTLFNQIQILRYPAVHPIQAGLLISVYEYAHGRPDIALATVDHCARMAYRIGMNKKPTRLGWNEGWNTWWAIVIFERIFYCESTFTEIPMVTTAPDDTDLLPHEVGDFDLELGLNPGCRVAPVSQVGIGCLGRTAQAAYLLDRVIQTIRAIAITTADQIANLIYLDGELQRLLSVAMNKCHGERGGHCGAVGASIRALSMLHQHILHLEATATNSKWRDHSQAALDTVAQMVVDISRSHYGISYAQVDIISPVCNYILRHTLEHIYEKRYADSKAWFEDSDALRESLAKLDRRWSFDKGTFSSTERKTSVTSIDRRTKSDAHHEVRPRIVQLSDKCNCTVKNMGKRRSWDELDETTRLDYIRAVNCLAAKPALTDKNLAPGAVNRLDDFTYIHINQTNIIHGSGYLLPWHRMFLWQFEQAMRNECGYKGYLPYWDNARFSEDPLNSAVWSGSEYGFGGNGIDLHLKPQTFVFPGLTKPFKLPMPGGTGGGCVTDGPFTNFTISLGPVVKPFIDKNNTYGYEPNPRCLSRNFDPTSSKGVLTWANATTIVSSHNIAQLRGTVEGLWHKNSHTYIGGEGADPFSTTNDPAFYLLHTQIDRLWGIWQGQDLKNREYAIDGNRTFLGIPLDYAPDVPPSLATIDDAMDMGLGFKPKTKEGMPMTKGGFCYIYE
;
A
#
# COMPACT_ATOMS: atom_id res chain seq x y z
N MET A 1 -35.23 12.32 -32.79
CA MET A 1 -35.96 11.92 -31.56
C MET A 1 -36.25 13.18 -30.73
N ALA A 2 -37.30 13.18 -29.92
CA ALA A 2 -37.65 14.27 -29.02
C ALA A 2 -37.98 13.72 -27.63
N ALA A 3 -37.63 14.46 -26.59
CA ALA A 3 -37.90 14.09 -25.20
C ALA A 3 -39.38 14.29 -24.84
N PRO A 4 -39.93 13.56 -23.85
CA PRO A 4 -41.31 13.73 -23.42
C PRO A 4 -41.53 15.10 -22.75
N GLN A 5 -40.53 15.62 -22.03
CA GLN A 5 -40.61 16.88 -21.28
C GLN A 5 -39.63 17.96 -21.77
N VAL A 6 -39.86 19.21 -21.39
CA VAL A 6 -38.96 20.34 -21.72
C VAL A 6 -37.70 20.28 -20.86
N CYS A 7 -36.54 20.61 -21.43
CA CYS A 7 -35.28 20.54 -20.70
C CYS A 7 -35.24 21.50 -19.50
N LEU A 8 -34.55 21.10 -18.43
CA LEU A 8 -34.49 21.83 -17.15
C LEU A 8 -33.99 23.28 -17.34
N THR A 9 -33.01 23.48 -18.23
CA THR A 9 -32.48 24.81 -18.59
C THR A 9 -33.54 25.75 -19.18
N CYS A 10 -34.44 25.23 -20.02
CA CYS A 10 -35.55 26.02 -20.58
C CYS A 10 -36.70 26.19 -19.58
N LYS A 11 -37.00 25.15 -18.79
CA LYS A 11 -38.01 25.14 -17.71
C LYS A 11 -37.70 26.25 -16.69
N GLY A 12 -36.48 26.25 -16.14
CA GLY A 12 -36.03 27.26 -15.17
C GLY A 12 -35.92 28.69 -15.74
N ARG A 13 -35.59 28.85 -17.03
CA ARG A 13 -35.51 30.17 -17.69
C ARG A 13 -36.82 30.64 -18.32
N LYS A 14 -37.91 29.86 -18.22
CA LYS A 14 -39.22 30.13 -18.86
C LYS A 14 -39.10 30.42 -20.37
N LYS A 15 -38.33 29.61 -21.10
CA LYS A 15 -38.10 29.74 -22.55
C LYS A 15 -38.68 28.56 -23.33
N LYS A 16 -39.10 28.81 -24.58
CA LYS A 16 -39.69 27.79 -25.47
C LYS A 16 -38.63 26.74 -25.83
N CYS A 17 -38.97 25.46 -25.67
CA CYS A 17 -38.11 24.31 -25.91
C CYS A 17 -38.80 23.39 -26.93
N ASP A 18 -38.08 23.03 -27.99
CA ASP A 18 -38.53 22.10 -29.05
C ASP A 18 -38.44 20.61 -28.63
N LYS A 19 -37.91 20.35 -27.42
CA LYS A 19 -37.63 19.02 -26.86
C LYS A 19 -36.69 18.14 -27.71
N ARG A 20 -35.93 18.70 -28.67
CA ARG A 20 -35.03 17.91 -29.53
C ARG A 20 -33.92 17.23 -28.70
N LEU A 21 -33.64 15.96 -28.99
CA LEU A 21 -32.51 15.23 -28.39
C LEU A 21 -31.30 15.24 -29.35
N PRO A 22 -30.05 15.33 -28.82
CA PRO A 22 -29.69 15.41 -27.40
C PRO A 22 -29.80 16.83 -26.80
N ARG A 23 -29.80 17.89 -27.62
CA ARG A 23 -29.96 19.30 -27.18
C ARG A 23 -31.15 19.94 -27.89
N CYS A 24 -31.91 20.78 -27.17
CA CYS A 24 -32.94 21.60 -27.76
C CYS A 24 -32.34 22.77 -28.55
N GLY A 25 -32.99 23.19 -29.64
CA GLY A 25 -32.50 24.26 -30.51
C GLY A 25 -32.23 25.58 -29.79
N TYR A 26 -33.03 25.90 -28.76
CA TYR A 26 -32.78 27.08 -27.92
C TYR A 26 -31.45 26.99 -27.14
N CYS A 27 -31.16 25.85 -26.50
CA CYS A 27 -29.92 25.65 -25.76
C CYS A 27 -28.71 25.46 -26.70
N GLU A 28 -28.93 24.95 -27.91
CA GLU A 28 -27.92 24.85 -28.95
C GLU A 28 -27.51 26.25 -29.45
N GLN A 29 -28.45 27.05 -29.97
CA GLN A 29 -28.21 28.41 -30.48
C GLN A 29 -27.63 29.37 -29.44
N ASN A 30 -28.02 29.25 -28.17
CA ASN A 30 -27.54 30.14 -27.09
C ASN A 30 -26.30 29.59 -26.36
N ASN A 31 -25.71 28.50 -26.86
CA ASN A 31 -24.69 27.68 -26.21
C ASN A 31 -24.87 27.56 -24.69
N LYS A 32 -25.95 26.87 -24.29
CA LYS A 32 -26.26 26.50 -22.90
C LYS A 32 -26.34 24.99 -22.78
N ALA A 33 -26.01 24.48 -21.59
CA ALA A 33 -26.22 23.08 -21.27
C ALA A 33 -27.71 22.71 -21.39
N CYS A 34 -28.01 21.47 -21.78
CA CYS A 34 -29.37 21.01 -22.03
C CYS A 34 -29.55 19.64 -21.38
N PHE A 35 -30.35 19.60 -20.31
CA PHE A 35 -30.59 18.39 -19.53
C PHE A 35 -32.08 18.07 -19.52
N TYR A 36 -32.42 16.82 -19.81
CA TYR A 36 -33.77 16.28 -19.68
C TYR A 36 -33.83 15.43 -18.43
N ASP A 37 -34.86 15.68 -17.63
CA ASP A 37 -35.24 14.84 -16.51
C ASP A 37 -35.90 13.55 -17.05
N TYR A 38 -35.71 12.44 -16.36
CA TYR A 38 -36.27 11.12 -16.65
C TYR A 38 -36.66 10.37 -15.36
N GLY A 39 -37.06 11.10 -14.31
CA GLY A 39 -37.46 10.51 -13.03
C GLY A 39 -38.66 9.55 -13.09
N GLY A 40 -38.65 8.54 -12.21
CA GLY A 40 -39.74 7.58 -11.99
C GLY A 40 -40.04 7.39 -10.49
N THR A 41 -41.29 7.65 -10.10
CA THR A 41 -41.93 7.59 -8.76
C THR A 41 -43.48 7.55 -8.98
N PRO A 42 -44.37 7.44 -7.97
CA PRO A 42 -44.21 7.33 -6.51
C PRO A 42 -45.02 6.16 -5.87
N ASP A 43 -45.14 6.14 -4.53
CA ASP A 43 -46.40 6.00 -3.75
C ASP A 43 -46.09 5.90 -2.24
N SER A 44 -46.89 6.34 -1.26
CA SER A 44 -48.01 7.33 -1.15
C SER A 44 -48.19 7.66 0.37
N SER A 45 -49.04 8.54 0.91
CA SER A 45 -50.09 9.45 0.41
C SER A 45 -50.20 10.73 1.29
N SER A 46 -51.39 11.15 1.76
CA SER A 46 -51.71 12.37 2.58
C SER A 46 -53.14 12.17 3.20
N PRO A 47 -54.04 13.14 3.56
CA PRO A 47 -53.98 14.62 3.66
C PRO A 47 -54.74 15.32 4.85
N THR A 48 -54.65 16.66 4.92
CA THR A 48 -55.62 17.62 5.55
C THR A 48 -55.79 17.64 7.10
N LEU A 49 -56.38 18.64 7.76
CA LEU A 49 -57.23 19.80 7.36
C LEU A 49 -56.88 21.10 8.15
N ALA A 50 -57.73 22.14 8.15
CA ALA A 50 -57.44 23.49 8.66
C ALA A 50 -58.49 24.04 9.66
N THR A 51 -58.26 25.26 10.20
CA THR A 51 -59.03 26.02 11.23
C THR A 51 -58.94 25.45 12.66
N GLU A 52 -59.07 26.22 13.75
CA GLU A 52 -59.57 27.61 13.92
C GLU A 52 -58.69 28.44 14.91
N SER A 53 -59.13 29.64 15.35
CA SER A 53 -58.27 30.69 15.95
C SER A 53 -58.43 30.93 17.46
N THR A 54 -57.39 31.48 18.10
CA THR A 54 -57.50 32.38 19.28
C THR A 54 -56.28 33.32 19.33
N VAL A 55 -56.34 34.43 20.08
CA VAL A 55 -55.48 35.62 19.89
C VAL A 55 -54.76 36.07 21.15
N ALA A 56 -53.44 36.32 21.07
CA ALA A 56 -52.73 37.26 21.96
C ALA A 56 -51.40 37.79 21.36
N TYR A 57 -51.24 39.12 21.43
CA TYR A 57 -50.05 40.00 21.53
C TYR A 57 -48.67 39.32 21.86
N THR A 58 -47.49 39.76 21.38
CA THR A 58 -47.09 41.04 20.72
C THR A 58 -45.75 41.00 19.96
N LEU A 59 -45.52 42.01 19.09
CA LEU A 59 -44.23 42.55 18.59
C LEU A 59 -43.42 41.69 17.57
N PRO A 60 -42.57 42.33 16.71
CA PRO A 60 -42.24 41.77 15.39
C PRO A 60 -40.90 41.02 15.32
N GLN A 61 -40.90 39.90 14.59
CA GLN A 61 -39.67 39.23 14.17
C GLN A 61 -39.05 39.96 12.96
N THR A 62 -37.87 40.54 13.15
CA THR A 62 -36.92 40.73 12.05
C THR A 62 -36.44 39.34 11.60
N LYS A 63 -36.34 39.13 10.28
CA LYS A 63 -35.91 37.84 9.72
C LYS A 63 -34.55 37.45 10.28
N PRO A 64 -34.36 36.22 10.80
CA PRO A 64 -33.02 35.68 10.95
C PRO A 64 -32.45 35.43 9.55
N THR A 65 -31.49 36.27 9.16
CA THR A 65 -30.59 35.96 8.03
C THR A 65 -29.89 34.63 8.36
N VAL A 66 -29.74 33.74 7.37
CA VAL A 66 -29.00 32.49 7.57
C VAL A 66 -27.55 32.83 7.88
N SER A 67 -27.17 32.75 9.15
CA SER A 67 -25.78 32.86 9.57
C SER A 67 -25.09 31.53 9.29
N ILE A 68 -23.93 31.59 8.66
CA ILE A 68 -22.99 30.46 8.67
C ILE A 68 -22.56 30.24 10.13
N GLY A 69 -22.49 28.99 10.55
CA GLY A 69 -22.14 28.61 11.92
C GLY A 69 -20.66 28.86 12.20
N SER A 70 -20.33 30.03 12.75
CA SER A 70 -19.00 30.33 13.26
C SER A 70 -19.12 31.21 14.51
N ILE A 71 -18.54 30.74 15.61
CA ILE A 71 -18.47 31.51 16.85
C ILE A 71 -17.47 32.64 16.62
N HIS A 72 -17.95 33.87 16.49
CA HIS A 72 -17.11 35.05 16.20
C HIS A 72 -16.78 35.91 17.43
N ASP A 73 -17.43 35.66 18.59
CA ASP A 73 -17.13 36.31 19.87
C ASP A 73 -16.80 35.21 20.91
N SER A 74 -15.67 35.36 21.59
CA SER A 74 -15.14 34.40 22.54
C SER A 74 -16.02 34.22 23.79
N LYS A 75 -17.00 35.11 24.02
CA LYS A 75 -17.99 34.97 25.12
C LYS A 75 -18.95 33.79 24.97
N PHE A 76 -19.15 33.29 23.75
CA PHE A 76 -20.11 32.19 23.50
C PHE A 76 -19.47 30.80 23.50
N LEU A 77 -18.14 30.71 23.59
CA LEU A 77 -17.40 29.44 23.54
C LEU A 77 -17.84 28.49 24.66
N ASP A 78 -17.85 28.97 25.90
CA ASP A 78 -18.23 28.16 27.09
C ASP A 78 -19.74 27.85 27.17
N ALA A 79 -20.56 28.53 26.36
CA ALA A 79 -21.98 28.22 26.23
C ALA A 79 -22.26 27.18 25.14
N THR A 80 -21.45 27.16 24.07
CA THR A 80 -21.72 26.37 22.85
C THR A 80 -20.86 25.11 22.77
N ILE A 81 -19.53 25.25 22.90
CA ILE A 81 -18.58 24.15 22.68
C ILE A 81 -18.78 23.00 23.69
N PRO A 82 -19.06 23.23 24.99
CA PRO A 82 -19.34 22.12 25.91
C PRO A 82 -20.61 21.33 25.54
N GLN A 83 -21.63 21.98 24.98
CA GLN A 83 -22.86 21.31 24.55
C GLN A 83 -22.61 20.46 23.29
N GLU A 84 -21.91 21.03 22.31
CA GLU A 84 -21.50 20.33 21.07
C GLU A 84 -20.61 19.11 21.39
N VAL A 85 -19.60 19.27 22.25
CA VAL A 85 -18.69 18.19 22.65
C VAL A 85 -19.43 17.06 23.37
N LEU A 86 -20.36 17.37 24.28
CA LEU A 86 -21.12 16.34 25.00
C LEU A 86 -22.03 15.55 24.06
N GLN A 87 -22.67 16.21 23.09
CA GLN A 87 -23.47 15.55 22.04
C GLN A 87 -22.62 14.65 21.15
N ILE A 88 -21.39 15.06 20.78
CA ILE A 88 -20.47 14.22 20.00
C ILE A 88 -20.03 13.00 20.81
N ILE A 89 -19.72 13.15 22.10
CA ILE A 89 -19.35 12.03 22.98
C ILE A 89 -20.52 11.04 23.13
N GLU A 90 -21.75 11.54 23.35
CA GLU A 90 -22.95 10.71 23.40
C GLU A 90 -23.15 9.92 22.09
N ALA A 91 -22.97 10.56 20.93
CA ALA A 91 -23.03 9.90 19.62
C ALA A 91 -21.90 8.88 19.35
N THR A 92 -20.77 8.94 20.05
CA THR A 92 -19.75 7.86 20.01
C THR A 92 -20.14 6.62 20.84
N GLN A 93 -21.27 6.66 21.55
CA GLN A 93 -21.74 5.61 22.47
C GLN A 93 -20.75 5.34 23.63
N GLN A 94 -20.01 6.36 24.07
CA GLN A 94 -19.06 6.29 25.19
C GLN A 94 -19.47 7.22 26.35
N SER A 95 -19.26 6.80 27.60
CA SER A 95 -19.30 7.74 28.73
C SER A 95 -17.94 8.45 28.95
N ILE A 96 -17.96 9.57 29.66
CA ILE A 96 -16.72 10.28 30.06
C ILE A 96 -15.89 9.38 30.98
N GLU A 97 -16.55 8.61 31.84
CA GLU A 97 -15.97 7.58 32.70
C GLU A 97 -15.22 6.51 31.88
N ASP A 98 -15.82 5.99 30.80
CA ASP A 98 -15.17 5.01 29.91
C ASP A 98 -13.96 5.59 29.19
N ILE A 99 -14.09 6.80 28.64
CA ILE A 99 -13.00 7.54 27.98
C ILE A 99 -11.83 7.76 28.96
N THR A 100 -12.14 8.18 30.19
CA THR A 100 -11.17 8.42 31.25
C THR A 100 -10.46 7.12 31.65
N ALA A 101 -11.21 6.06 31.92
CA ALA A 101 -10.66 4.77 32.30
C ALA A 101 -9.82 4.14 31.18
N ARG A 102 -10.25 4.23 29.92
CA ARG A 102 -9.51 3.70 28.77
C ARG A 102 -8.24 4.50 28.48
N TYR A 103 -8.27 5.82 28.68
CA TYR A 103 -7.07 6.65 28.55
C TYR A 103 -6.04 6.29 29.63
N PHE A 104 -6.42 6.33 30.92
CA PHE A 104 -5.46 6.17 32.02
C PHE A 104 -4.96 4.73 32.21
N ASN A 105 -5.74 3.70 31.85
CA ASN A 105 -5.30 2.31 31.89
C ASN A 105 -4.57 1.84 30.60
N GLY A 106 -4.62 2.65 29.52
CA GLY A 106 -4.11 2.29 28.20
C GLY A 106 -3.07 3.27 27.68
N LEU A 107 -3.52 4.35 27.04
CA LEU A 107 -2.65 5.30 26.34
C LEU A 107 -1.70 6.03 27.27
N TYR A 108 -2.13 6.35 28.50
CA TYR A 108 -1.31 7.03 29.51
C TYR A 108 0.01 6.30 29.79
N LEU A 109 0.08 4.98 29.60
CA LEU A 109 1.32 4.20 29.75
C LEU A 109 2.45 4.66 28.81
N TRP A 110 2.12 5.25 27.67
CA TRP A 110 3.09 5.83 26.71
C TRP A 110 2.79 7.30 26.35
N VAL A 111 1.74 7.90 26.94
CA VAL A 111 1.40 9.34 26.94
C VAL A 111 1.24 9.89 28.38
N PRO A 112 2.24 9.74 29.29
CA PRO A 112 2.07 10.06 30.71
C PRO A 112 2.13 11.57 31.09
N PHE A 113 1.66 12.48 30.23
CA PHE A 113 1.76 13.93 30.48
C PHE A 113 0.54 14.57 31.20
N LEU A 114 -0.61 13.88 31.27
CA LEU A 114 -1.81 14.33 32.00
C LEU A 114 -1.81 13.77 33.43
N CYS A 115 -1.89 14.62 34.46
CA CYS A 115 -2.00 14.11 35.84
C CYS A 115 -3.40 13.53 36.12
N PRO A 116 -3.54 12.25 36.55
CA PRO A 116 -4.85 11.66 36.88
C PRO A 116 -5.59 12.43 37.98
N ASP A 117 -4.88 12.85 39.03
CA ASP A 117 -5.47 13.59 40.16
C ASP A 117 -5.88 15.02 39.76
N ARG A 118 -5.12 15.67 38.87
CA ARG A 118 -5.46 17.00 38.36
C ARG A 118 -6.66 16.91 37.42
N PHE A 119 -6.63 15.97 36.49
CA PHE A 119 -7.72 15.72 35.55
C PHE A 119 -9.02 15.40 36.29
N SER A 120 -8.98 14.58 37.34
CA SER A 120 -10.15 14.26 38.16
C SER A 120 -10.72 15.50 38.89
N LYS A 121 -9.86 16.40 39.36
CA LYS A 121 -10.28 17.68 39.99
C LYS A 121 -10.85 18.66 38.96
N ASP A 122 -10.24 18.75 37.78
CA ASP A 122 -10.71 19.61 36.68
C ASP A 122 -12.04 19.08 36.11
N LEU A 123 -12.21 17.76 35.98
CA LEU A 123 -13.47 17.12 35.58
C LEU A 123 -14.60 17.33 36.60
N PHE A 124 -14.28 17.32 37.90
CA PHE A 124 -15.26 17.69 38.94
C PHE A 124 -15.69 19.16 38.82
N GLN A 125 -14.75 20.07 38.57
CA GLN A 125 -15.07 21.49 38.34
C GLN A 125 -15.87 21.70 37.05
N PHE A 126 -15.53 20.99 35.98
CA PHE A 126 -16.22 21.03 34.69
C PHE A 126 -17.71 20.67 34.80
N ARG A 127 -18.06 19.69 35.65
CA ARG A 127 -19.47 19.32 35.94
C ARG A 127 -20.28 20.45 36.60
N ALA A 128 -19.63 21.41 37.25
CA ALA A 128 -20.27 22.58 37.86
C ALA A 128 -20.19 23.84 36.98
N ALA A 129 -19.11 24.00 36.21
CA ALA A 129 -18.89 25.11 35.29
C ALA A 129 -18.13 24.62 34.04
N PRO A 130 -18.82 24.25 32.95
CA PRO A 130 -18.19 23.79 31.73
C PRO A 130 -17.37 24.90 31.04
N THR A 131 -16.20 24.56 30.49
CA THR A 131 -15.34 25.46 29.71
C THR A 131 -15.01 24.87 28.34
N ALA A 132 -14.83 25.72 27.34
CA ALA A 132 -14.46 25.28 25.99
C ALA A 132 -13.10 24.57 25.96
N GLU A 133 -12.14 25.05 26.74
CA GLU A 133 -10.77 24.53 26.81
C GLU A 133 -10.71 23.10 27.39
N PHE A 134 -11.50 22.80 28.43
CA PHE A 134 -11.57 21.45 29.00
C PHE A 134 -12.45 20.52 28.15
N SER A 135 -13.53 21.04 27.55
CA SER A 135 -14.35 20.29 26.58
C SER A 135 -13.51 19.79 25.41
N LEU A 136 -12.63 20.64 24.87
CA LEU A 136 -11.71 20.24 23.80
C LEU A 136 -10.78 19.10 24.25
N LEU A 137 -10.26 19.14 25.48
CA LEU A 137 -9.43 18.06 26.01
C LEU A 137 -10.24 16.74 26.15
N LEU A 138 -11.47 16.80 26.65
CA LEU A 138 -12.37 15.64 26.70
C LEU A 138 -12.64 15.04 25.30
N LEU A 139 -12.90 15.89 24.30
CA LEU A 139 -13.11 15.46 22.92
C LEU A 139 -11.84 14.84 22.32
N CYS A 140 -10.67 15.37 22.63
CA CYS A 140 -9.40 14.79 22.16
C CYS A 140 -9.02 13.50 22.90
N MET A 141 -9.42 13.32 24.17
CA MET A 141 -9.34 12.04 24.87
C MET A 141 -10.31 11.01 24.28
N CYS A 142 -11.53 11.42 23.90
CA CYS A 142 -12.45 10.59 23.12
C CYS A 142 -11.80 10.18 21.79
N LEU A 143 -11.29 11.12 20.99
CA LEU A 143 -10.63 10.86 19.71
C LEU A 143 -9.52 9.79 19.77
N VAL A 144 -8.67 9.81 20.80
CA VAL A 144 -7.59 8.81 20.97
C VAL A 144 -8.04 7.50 21.63
N THR A 145 -9.19 7.47 22.32
CA THR A 145 -9.76 6.24 22.92
C THR A 145 -10.84 5.57 22.07
N TYR A 146 -11.42 6.29 21.09
CA TYR A 146 -12.48 5.79 20.23
C TYR A 146 -11.95 4.78 19.21
N ASP A 147 -12.50 3.57 19.24
CA ASP A 147 -12.29 2.49 18.28
C ASP A 147 -13.66 2.07 17.70
N PRO A 148 -14.01 2.50 16.47
CA PRO A 148 -15.30 2.19 15.87
C PRO A 148 -15.49 0.69 15.62
N ALA A 149 -14.41 -0.12 15.61
CA ALA A 149 -14.49 -1.58 15.51
C ALA A 149 -14.84 -2.27 16.85
N GLN A 150 -15.19 -1.50 17.88
CA GLN A 150 -15.74 -1.96 19.16
C GLN A 150 -17.17 -1.44 19.42
N ALA A 151 -17.66 -0.49 18.62
CA ALA A 151 -19.04 -0.02 18.68
C ALA A 151 -20.00 -1.04 18.04
N ILE A 152 -21.20 -1.19 18.60
CA ILE A 152 -22.21 -2.13 18.07
C ILE A 152 -22.82 -1.61 16.77
N GLN A 153 -23.05 -0.29 16.68
CA GLN A 153 -23.38 0.44 15.46
C GLN A 153 -22.68 1.81 15.54
N PRO A 154 -21.59 2.06 14.78
CA PRO A 154 -20.88 3.33 14.85
C PRO A 154 -21.65 4.44 14.13
N GLU A 155 -22.24 5.37 14.89
CA GLU A 155 -22.97 6.55 14.37
C GLU A 155 -22.02 7.68 13.95
N VAL A 156 -20.79 7.69 14.46
CA VAL A 156 -19.77 8.73 14.19
C VAL A 156 -18.58 8.13 13.44
N GLU A 157 -18.30 8.65 12.24
CA GLU A 157 -17.08 8.30 11.51
C GLU A 157 -15.83 8.84 12.23
N GLN A 158 -14.80 8.00 12.40
CA GLN A 158 -13.56 8.37 13.08
C GLN A 158 -12.87 9.61 12.44
N ALA A 159 -12.97 9.74 11.11
CA ALA A 159 -12.50 10.91 10.37
C ALA A 159 -13.31 12.18 10.69
N ALA A 160 -14.64 12.07 10.85
CA ALA A 160 -15.50 13.19 11.24
C ALA A 160 -15.18 13.66 12.66
N LEU A 161 -14.96 12.73 13.60
CA LEU A 161 -14.52 13.04 14.97
C LEU A 161 -13.20 13.80 14.99
N TYR A 162 -12.22 13.35 14.19
CA TYR A 162 -10.95 14.06 13.99
C TYR A 162 -11.14 15.47 13.44
N PHE A 163 -11.95 15.65 12.39
CA PHE A 163 -12.19 16.98 11.80
C PHE A 163 -12.92 17.94 12.75
N HIS A 164 -13.86 17.47 13.59
CA HIS A 164 -14.49 18.30 14.62
C HIS A 164 -13.48 18.71 15.70
N ALA A 165 -12.70 17.77 16.25
CA ALA A 165 -11.66 18.06 17.23
C ALA A 165 -10.63 19.07 16.70
N LYS A 166 -10.18 18.90 15.44
CA LYS A 166 -9.27 19.85 14.77
C LYS A 166 -9.92 21.22 14.55
N THR A 167 -11.20 21.26 14.22
CA THR A 167 -11.95 22.51 14.00
C THR A 167 -12.13 23.29 15.31
N LEU A 168 -12.52 22.62 16.40
CA LEU A 168 -12.70 23.25 17.71
C LEU A 168 -11.35 23.72 18.31
N PHE A 169 -10.28 22.95 18.15
CA PHE A 169 -8.91 23.40 18.46
C PHE A 169 -8.56 24.68 17.69
N ASN A 170 -8.84 24.70 16.37
CA ASN A 170 -8.59 25.86 15.52
C ASN A 170 -9.48 27.08 15.85
N GLN A 171 -10.70 26.90 16.36
CA GLN A 171 -11.54 28.01 16.81
C GLN A 171 -11.07 28.58 18.16
N ILE A 172 -10.78 27.72 19.14
CA ILE A 172 -10.35 28.13 20.48
C ILE A 172 -9.02 28.90 20.41
N GLN A 173 -8.03 28.44 19.65
CA GLN A 173 -6.73 29.14 19.52
C GLN A 173 -6.82 30.54 18.86
N ILE A 174 -7.90 30.83 18.10
CA ILE A 174 -8.14 32.14 17.46
C ILE A 174 -8.81 33.11 18.43
N LEU A 175 -9.66 32.59 19.33
CA LEU A 175 -10.59 33.39 20.14
C LEU A 175 -10.20 33.49 21.62
N ARG A 176 -9.27 32.65 22.09
CA ARG A 176 -8.76 32.62 23.46
C ARG A 176 -7.25 32.83 23.49
N TYR A 177 -6.76 33.36 24.61
CA TYR A 177 -5.33 33.34 24.91
C TYR A 177 -4.90 31.89 25.18
N PRO A 178 -3.70 31.43 24.77
CA PRO A 178 -3.29 30.05 24.98
C PRO A 178 -3.32 29.63 26.45
N ALA A 179 -3.67 28.37 26.70
CA ALA A 179 -3.81 27.77 28.03
C ALA A 179 -3.30 26.31 28.03
N VAL A 180 -3.29 25.65 29.19
CA VAL A 180 -2.75 24.29 29.34
C VAL A 180 -3.60 23.26 28.57
N HIS A 181 -4.90 23.17 28.86
CA HIS A 181 -5.77 22.13 28.28
C HIS A 181 -5.85 22.15 26.75
N PRO A 182 -5.88 23.29 26.03
CA PRO A 182 -5.85 23.29 24.56
C PRO A 182 -4.51 22.81 23.99
N ILE A 183 -3.38 23.08 24.65
CA ILE A 183 -2.06 22.57 24.23
C ILE A 183 -2.01 21.05 24.41
N GLN A 184 -2.52 20.55 25.54
CA GLN A 184 -2.67 19.12 25.82
C GLN A 184 -3.60 18.43 24.82
N ALA A 185 -4.72 19.05 24.46
CA ALA A 185 -5.62 18.56 23.43
C ALA A 185 -4.95 18.50 22.04
N GLY A 186 -4.17 19.53 21.68
CA GLY A 186 -3.35 19.54 20.46
C GLY A 186 -2.31 18.43 20.42
N LEU A 187 -1.68 18.10 21.56
CA LEU A 187 -0.78 16.94 21.66
C LEU A 187 -1.53 15.62 21.41
N LEU A 188 -2.73 15.43 21.98
CA LEU A 188 -3.54 14.24 21.71
C LEU A 188 -3.99 14.15 20.23
N ILE A 189 -4.32 15.29 19.60
CA ILE A 189 -4.56 15.36 18.15
C ILE A 189 -3.30 14.93 17.37
N SER A 190 -2.11 15.40 17.76
CA SER A 190 -0.87 15.01 17.08
C SER A 190 -0.53 13.52 17.24
N VAL A 191 -0.81 12.93 18.40
CA VAL A 191 -0.69 11.48 18.66
C VAL A 191 -1.64 10.71 17.73
N TYR A 192 -2.90 11.15 17.60
CA TYR A 192 -3.85 10.57 16.64
C TYR A 192 -3.34 10.67 15.19
N GLU A 193 -2.84 11.84 14.78
CA GLU A 193 -2.32 12.09 13.42
C GLU A 193 -1.14 11.19 13.07
N TYR A 194 -0.16 11.09 13.98
CA TYR A 194 1.01 10.24 13.83
C TYR A 194 0.64 8.75 13.82
N ALA A 195 -0.27 8.31 14.70
CA ALA A 195 -0.71 6.92 14.75
C ALA A 195 -1.43 6.48 13.45
N HIS A 196 -2.11 7.41 12.77
CA HIS A 196 -2.74 7.19 11.46
C HIS A 196 -1.76 7.30 10.27
N GLY A 197 -0.45 7.41 10.52
CA GLY A 197 0.58 7.41 9.48
C GLY A 197 0.86 8.76 8.83
N ARG A 198 0.53 9.87 9.52
CA ARG A 198 0.63 11.24 8.99
C ARG A 198 1.64 12.09 9.80
N PRO A 199 2.93 11.71 9.85
CA PRO A 199 3.95 12.35 10.70
C PRO A 199 4.14 13.83 10.39
N ASP A 200 4.08 14.25 9.12
CA ASP A 200 4.19 15.66 8.74
C ASP A 200 3.05 16.52 9.30
N ILE A 201 1.83 15.98 9.36
CA ILE A 201 0.67 16.68 9.95
C ILE A 201 0.80 16.72 11.48
N ALA A 202 1.22 15.60 12.09
CA ALA A 202 1.46 15.50 13.52
C ALA A 202 2.54 16.48 13.99
N LEU A 203 3.65 16.58 13.25
CA LEU A 203 4.74 17.53 13.50
C LEU A 203 4.22 18.98 13.40
N ALA A 204 3.49 19.34 12.34
CA ALA A 204 2.90 20.67 12.20
C ALA A 204 1.92 21.04 13.36
N THR A 205 1.29 20.04 13.97
CA THR A 205 0.47 20.22 15.19
C THR A 205 1.33 20.43 16.43
N VAL A 206 2.38 19.64 16.62
CA VAL A 206 3.35 19.82 17.73
C VAL A 206 4.05 21.17 17.64
N ASP A 207 4.44 21.62 16.45
CA ASP A 207 5.00 22.94 16.17
C ASP A 207 4.06 24.07 16.62
N HIS A 208 2.75 23.90 16.45
CA HIS A 208 1.76 24.88 16.92
C HIS A 208 1.65 24.85 18.45
N CYS A 209 1.57 23.66 19.05
CA CYS A 209 1.60 23.47 20.50
C CYS A 209 2.86 24.07 21.14
N ALA A 210 4.03 23.91 20.52
CA ALA A 210 5.29 24.53 20.94
C ALA A 210 5.20 26.06 20.95
N ARG A 211 4.67 26.67 19.89
CA ARG A 211 4.49 28.13 19.78
C ARG A 211 3.47 28.66 20.79
N MET A 212 2.43 27.90 21.12
CA MET A 212 1.50 28.22 22.21
C MET A 212 2.17 28.12 23.59
N ALA A 213 2.93 27.04 23.83
CA ALA A 213 3.64 26.79 25.08
C ALA A 213 4.71 27.87 25.40
N TYR A 214 5.45 28.32 24.39
CA TYR A 214 6.39 29.45 24.51
C TYR A 214 5.68 30.75 24.93
N ARG A 215 4.49 31.06 24.37
CA ARG A 215 3.73 32.29 24.71
C ARG A 215 3.30 32.35 26.18
N ILE A 216 3.11 31.20 26.82
CA ILE A 216 2.74 31.12 28.25
C ILE A 216 3.91 30.73 29.15
N GLY A 217 5.10 30.51 28.59
CA GLY A 217 6.31 30.22 29.34
C GLY A 217 6.38 28.82 29.95
N MET A 218 5.66 27.83 29.40
CA MET A 218 5.76 26.42 29.81
C MET A 218 7.20 25.89 29.73
N ASN A 219 8.00 26.41 28.80
CA ASN A 219 9.39 26.05 28.57
C ASN A 219 10.38 26.57 29.65
N LYS A 220 9.90 27.29 30.66
CA LYS A 220 10.76 27.84 31.73
C LYS A 220 10.96 26.78 32.81
N LYS A 221 12.23 26.49 33.14
CA LYS A 221 12.60 25.54 34.20
C LYS A 221 11.83 25.84 35.51
N PRO A 222 11.18 24.85 36.15
CA PRO A 222 10.36 25.08 37.33
C PRO A 222 11.19 25.58 38.52
N THR A 223 10.65 26.55 39.27
CA THR A 223 11.30 27.17 40.45
C THR A 223 10.95 26.50 41.77
N ARG A 224 10.07 25.49 41.75
CA ARG A 224 9.70 24.65 42.90
C ARG A 224 9.75 23.19 42.45
N LEU A 225 10.12 22.31 43.37
CA LEU A 225 10.05 20.86 43.19
C LEU A 225 8.61 20.38 43.41
N GLY A 226 8.18 19.35 42.67
CA GLY A 226 6.83 18.79 42.72
C GLY A 226 6.03 19.04 41.44
N TRP A 227 4.98 18.25 41.23
CA TRP A 227 4.30 18.12 39.94
C TRP A 227 3.92 19.46 39.29
N ASN A 228 4.38 19.64 38.05
CA ASN A 228 4.07 20.79 37.21
C ASN A 228 3.52 20.33 35.85
N GLU A 229 2.20 20.43 35.70
CA GLU A 229 1.45 20.05 34.50
C GLU A 229 2.01 20.72 33.22
N GLY A 230 2.44 21.99 33.33
CA GLY A 230 3.02 22.74 32.22
C GLY A 230 4.42 22.28 31.82
N TRP A 231 5.24 21.83 32.79
CA TRP A 231 6.57 21.26 32.55
C TRP A 231 6.48 19.86 31.93
N ASN A 232 5.53 19.04 32.39
CA ASN A 232 5.29 17.72 31.82
C ASN A 232 4.68 17.82 30.41
N THR A 233 3.78 18.78 30.18
CA THR A 233 3.26 19.12 28.83
C THR A 233 4.37 19.65 27.91
N TRP A 234 5.31 20.46 28.43
CA TRP A 234 6.48 20.92 27.68
C TRP A 234 7.38 19.76 27.25
N TRP A 235 7.69 18.83 28.16
CA TRP A 235 8.45 17.63 27.82
C TRP A 235 7.75 16.73 26.80
N ALA A 236 6.41 16.64 26.83
CA ALA A 236 5.66 15.92 25.81
C ALA A 236 5.79 16.57 24.40
N ILE A 237 5.75 17.90 24.31
CA ILE A 237 6.06 18.62 23.05
C ILE A 237 7.47 18.24 22.58
N VAL A 238 8.48 18.36 23.45
CA VAL A 238 9.88 18.07 23.13
C VAL A 238 10.05 16.62 22.63
N ILE A 239 9.46 15.64 23.33
CA ILE A 239 9.53 14.22 22.98
C ILE A 239 8.87 13.95 21.62
N PHE A 240 7.64 14.40 21.42
CA PHE A 240 6.89 14.13 20.17
C PHE A 240 7.50 14.83 18.97
N GLU A 241 8.05 16.04 19.14
CA GLU A 241 8.77 16.74 18.06
C GLU A 241 9.92 15.88 17.51
N ARG A 242 10.84 15.36 18.36
CA ARG A 242 11.96 14.51 17.88
C ARG A 242 11.48 13.23 17.24
N ILE A 243 10.46 12.59 17.82
CA ILE A 243 9.94 11.32 17.30
C ILE A 243 9.33 11.55 15.91
N PHE A 244 8.41 12.51 15.76
CA PHE A 244 7.72 12.76 14.50
C PHE A 244 8.67 13.32 13.44
N TYR A 245 9.69 14.10 13.84
CA TYR A 245 10.72 14.64 12.96
C TYR A 245 11.50 13.56 12.20
N CYS A 246 11.81 12.43 12.86
CA CYS A 246 12.51 11.30 12.23
C CYS A 246 11.71 10.61 11.11
N GLU A 247 10.40 10.83 11.04
CA GLU A 247 9.50 10.29 10.02
C GLU A 247 8.89 11.38 9.13
N SER A 248 9.31 12.63 9.29
CA SER A 248 8.87 13.74 8.45
C SER A 248 9.57 13.72 7.09
N THR A 249 8.85 14.11 6.04
CA THR A 249 9.44 14.33 4.71
C THR A 249 10.25 15.64 4.63
N PHE A 250 10.12 16.53 5.62
CA PHE A 250 10.71 17.89 5.64
C PHE A 250 11.97 17.99 6.53
N THR A 251 12.89 17.04 6.42
CA THR A 251 14.12 16.92 7.23
C THR A 251 15.15 18.06 7.08
N GLU A 252 14.86 19.07 6.25
CA GLU A 252 15.65 20.31 6.18
C GLU A 252 15.20 21.34 7.23
N ILE A 253 13.91 21.40 7.57
CA ILE A 253 13.34 22.42 8.46
C ILE A 253 13.89 22.26 9.90
N PRO A 254 14.32 23.31 10.60
CA PRO A 254 14.73 23.20 12.00
C PRO A 254 13.53 22.98 12.94
N MET A 255 13.71 22.15 13.97
CA MET A 255 12.74 21.97 15.06
C MET A 255 12.42 23.31 15.74
N VAL A 256 11.18 23.47 16.21
CA VAL A 256 10.67 24.69 16.84
C VAL A 256 11.12 24.80 18.29
N THR A 257 11.26 23.70 19.03
CA THR A 257 11.79 23.74 20.40
C THR A 257 13.30 23.57 20.48
N THR A 258 13.91 24.36 21.36
CA THR A 258 15.33 24.28 21.72
C THR A 258 15.72 22.88 22.19
N ALA A 259 16.82 22.35 21.67
CA ALA A 259 17.40 21.07 22.10
C ALA A 259 17.65 21.05 23.63
N PRO A 260 17.36 19.94 24.33
CA PRO A 260 17.60 19.84 25.77
C PRO A 260 19.09 19.85 26.13
N ASP A 261 19.42 20.55 27.21
CA ASP A 261 20.75 20.60 27.81
C ASP A 261 20.97 19.45 28.80
N ASP A 262 22.23 19.06 29.04
CA ASP A 262 22.53 17.93 29.94
C ASP A 262 22.15 18.22 31.42
N THR A 263 22.06 19.51 31.77
CA THR A 263 21.60 19.99 33.07
C THR A 263 20.08 20.14 33.20
N ASP A 264 19.29 19.94 32.13
CA ASP A 264 17.84 20.13 32.18
C ASP A 264 17.15 19.18 33.16
N LEU A 265 16.09 19.70 33.81
CA LEU A 265 15.28 18.95 34.76
C LEU A 265 14.31 18.05 34.00
N LEU A 266 14.25 16.78 34.36
CA LEU A 266 13.27 15.84 33.84
C LEU A 266 11.83 16.24 34.22
N PRO A 267 10.82 15.71 33.51
CA PRO A 267 9.43 15.81 33.93
C PRO A 267 9.18 15.01 35.23
N HIS A 268 8.11 15.37 35.93
CA HIS A 268 7.70 14.74 37.20
C HIS A 268 6.91 13.45 36.95
N GLU A 269 6.87 12.54 37.91
CA GLU A 269 6.16 11.26 37.77
C GLU A 269 4.98 11.18 38.75
N VAL A 270 3.94 10.41 38.40
CA VAL A 270 2.78 10.23 39.29
C VAL A 270 3.20 9.32 40.45
N GLY A 271 3.07 9.85 41.67
CA GLY A 271 3.62 9.25 42.90
C GLY A 271 4.55 10.20 43.67
N ASP A 272 5.07 11.27 43.04
CA ASP A 272 5.89 12.31 43.68
C ASP A 272 5.16 13.12 44.80
N PHE A 273 3.91 12.80 45.14
CA PHE A 273 3.07 13.55 46.09
C PHE A 273 3.36 13.26 47.57
N ASP A 274 3.81 12.05 47.95
CA ASP A 274 3.97 11.64 49.35
C ASP A 274 5.30 12.09 50.02
N LEU A 275 6.04 13.00 49.38
CA LEU A 275 7.33 13.51 49.88
C LEU A 275 7.26 14.97 50.37
N GLU A 276 6.48 15.21 51.43
CA GLU A 276 6.50 16.48 52.20
C GLU A 276 7.89 16.86 52.76
N LEU A 277 8.85 15.93 52.74
CA LEU A 277 10.24 16.11 53.20
C LEU A 277 11.17 16.83 52.22
N GLY A 278 10.69 17.28 51.05
CA GLY A 278 11.37 18.29 50.21
C GLY A 278 12.73 17.88 49.62
N LEU A 279 13.04 16.58 49.55
CA LEU A 279 14.36 16.03 49.22
C LEU A 279 14.35 15.08 48.01
N ASN A 280 13.67 15.45 46.93
CA ASN A 280 13.99 14.90 45.60
C ASN A 280 14.84 15.95 44.83
N PRO A 281 16.17 15.78 44.70
CA PRO A 281 17.02 16.70 43.96
C PRO A 281 16.74 16.55 42.47
N GLY A 282 15.81 17.37 41.97
CA GLY A 282 15.16 17.28 40.65
C GLY A 282 16.02 16.62 39.57
N CYS A 283 15.61 15.41 39.18
CA CYS A 283 16.40 14.52 38.34
C CYS A 283 16.74 15.18 36.99
N ARG A 284 17.92 14.88 36.44
CA ARG A 284 18.44 15.54 35.24
C ARG A 284 18.50 14.60 34.04
N VAL A 285 18.48 15.16 32.83
CA VAL A 285 18.53 14.35 31.60
C VAL A 285 19.79 13.48 31.53
N ALA A 286 20.95 14.02 31.95
CA ALA A 286 22.18 13.25 32.14
C ALA A 286 22.58 13.13 33.63
N PRO A 287 23.28 12.06 34.05
CA PRO A 287 23.56 10.83 33.29
C PRO A 287 22.34 9.88 33.25
N VAL A 288 22.19 9.13 32.16
CA VAL A 288 21.04 8.22 31.97
C VAL A 288 20.97 7.04 32.96
N SER A 289 22.05 6.77 33.70
CA SER A 289 22.07 5.77 34.79
C SER A 289 21.43 6.22 36.11
N GLN A 290 20.87 7.43 36.21
CA GLN A 290 20.13 7.83 37.41
C GLN A 290 19.05 6.79 37.76
N VAL A 291 18.97 6.39 39.03
CA VAL A 291 17.89 5.55 39.56
C VAL A 291 16.65 6.39 39.89
N GLY A 292 15.55 5.76 40.30
CA GLY A 292 14.28 6.46 40.58
C GLY A 292 13.44 6.77 39.33
N ILE A 293 14.05 7.30 38.26
CA ILE A 293 13.36 7.82 37.05
C ILE A 293 12.25 6.90 36.53
N GLY A 294 11.05 7.46 36.32
CA GLY A 294 9.87 6.79 35.78
C GLY A 294 9.73 6.88 34.27
N CYS A 295 8.50 6.75 33.76
CA CYS A 295 8.24 6.45 32.35
C CYS A 295 8.39 7.68 31.44
N LEU A 296 7.92 8.84 31.89
CA LEU A 296 8.04 10.09 31.13
C LEU A 296 9.50 10.57 31.13
N GLY A 297 10.16 10.51 32.28
CA GLY A 297 11.57 10.86 32.45
C GLY A 297 12.51 9.99 31.61
N ARG A 298 12.27 8.68 31.54
CA ARG A 298 13.05 7.78 30.63
C ARG A 298 12.82 8.11 29.16
N THR A 299 11.61 8.49 28.79
CA THR A 299 11.30 8.87 27.40
C THR A 299 11.91 10.22 27.04
N ALA A 300 11.95 11.17 27.98
CA ALA A 300 12.71 12.44 27.85
C ALA A 300 14.22 12.20 27.69
N GLN A 301 14.82 11.27 28.45
CA GLN A 301 16.22 10.87 28.28
C GLN A 301 16.50 10.27 26.90
N ALA A 302 15.59 9.43 26.38
CA ALA A 302 15.72 8.88 25.03
C ALA A 302 15.58 9.95 23.94
N ALA A 303 14.65 10.91 24.11
CA ALA A 303 14.48 12.03 23.20
C ALA A 303 15.69 12.98 23.16
N TYR A 304 16.35 13.21 24.30
CA TYR A 304 17.61 13.98 24.38
C TYR A 304 18.78 13.28 23.65
N LEU A 305 18.94 11.96 23.83
CA LEU A 305 19.96 11.22 23.07
C LEU A 305 19.63 11.18 21.57
N LEU A 306 18.36 11.03 21.20
CA LEU A 306 17.89 11.08 19.81
C LEU A 306 18.15 12.46 19.16
N ASP A 307 17.86 13.56 19.87
CA ASP A 307 18.19 14.93 19.43
C ASP A 307 19.68 15.07 19.12
N ARG A 308 20.56 14.61 20.03
CA ARG A 308 22.01 14.62 19.83
C ARG A 308 22.47 13.75 18.65
N VAL A 309 21.82 12.62 18.38
CA VAL A 309 22.07 11.81 17.17
C VAL A 309 21.68 12.58 15.90
N ILE A 310 20.49 13.19 15.86
CA ILE A 310 20.01 14.01 14.74
C ILE A 310 20.97 15.18 14.48
N GLN A 311 21.39 15.91 15.52
CA GLN A 311 22.37 17.00 15.39
C GLN A 311 23.72 16.50 14.85
N THR A 312 24.25 15.40 15.39
CA THR A 312 25.56 14.85 14.98
C THR A 312 25.54 14.38 13.52
N ILE A 313 24.44 13.77 13.06
CA ILE A 313 24.26 13.34 11.66
C ILE A 313 24.17 14.55 10.72
N ARG A 314 23.53 15.65 11.15
CA ARG A 314 23.31 16.86 10.32
C ARG A 314 24.44 17.92 10.41
N ALA A 315 25.47 17.70 11.21
CA ALA A 315 26.52 18.68 11.47
C ALA A 315 27.52 18.82 10.30
N ILE A 316 27.32 19.83 9.45
CA ILE A 316 28.19 20.14 8.29
C ILE A 316 29.60 20.64 8.73
N ALA A 317 29.74 21.14 9.95
CA ALA A 317 30.92 21.88 10.42
C ALA A 317 31.96 21.07 11.23
N ILE A 318 31.82 19.74 11.32
CA ILE A 318 32.73 18.85 12.06
C ILE A 318 33.46 17.91 11.10
N THR A 319 34.65 17.42 11.48
CA THR A 319 35.32 16.39 10.66
C THR A 319 34.59 15.06 10.78
N THR A 320 34.67 14.21 9.76
CA THR A 320 34.04 12.88 9.80
C THR A 320 34.60 12.02 10.94
N ALA A 321 35.86 12.23 11.36
CA ALA A 321 36.46 11.55 12.50
C ALA A 321 35.80 11.99 13.83
N ASP A 322 35.59 13.29 14.04
CA ASP A 322 34.91 13.82 15.22
C ASP A 322 33.42 13.42 15.24
N GLN A 323 32.77 13.40 14.07
CA GLN A 323 31.40 12.91 13.90
C GLN A 323 31.29 11.45 14.34
N ILE A 324 32.17 10.57 13.83
CA ILE A 324 32.22 9.15 14.22
C ILE A 324 32.50 9.01 15.73
N ALA A 325 33.43 9.78 16.30
CA ALA A 325 33.72 9.74 17.74
C ALA A 325 32.50 10.13 18.60
N ASN A 326 31.76 11.18 18.20
CA ASN A 326 30.53 11.58 18.87
C ASN A 326 29.42 10.52 18.76
N LEU A 327 29.28 9.87 17.60
CA LEU A 327 28.33 8.76 17.43
C LEU A 327 28.72 7.54 18.29
N ILE A 328 30.01 7.19 18.39
CA ILE A 328 30.48 6.09 19.27
C ILE A 328 30.15 6.37 20.74
N TYR A 329 30.26 7.63 21.19
CA TYR A 329 29.83 8.02 22.54
C TYR A 329 28.31 7.89 22.73
N LEU A 330 27.52 8.30 21.74
CA LEU A 330 26.05 8.21 21.78
C LEU A 330 25.53 6.77 21.72
N ASP A 331 26.18 5.87 20.98
CA ASP A 331 25.91 4.42 20.98
C ASP A 331 26.02 3.86 22.41
N GLY A 332 27.13 4.15 23.11
CA GLY A 332 27.33 3.73 24.50
C GLY A 332 26.25 4.25 25.47
N GLU A 333 25.85 5.52 25.35
CA GLU A 333 24.77 6.09 26.18
C GLU A 333 23.40 5.52 25.85
N LEU A 334 23.10 5.25 24.58
CA LEU A 334 21.85 4.63 24.13
C LEU A 334 21.73 3.18 24.61
N GLN A 335 22.79 2.37 24.47
CA GLN A 335 22.83 1.02 25.02
C GLN A 335 22.65 1.03 26.56
N ARG A 336 23.25 2.01 27.24
CA ARG A 336 23.13 2.18 28.70
C ARG A 336 21.70 2.53 29.12
N LEU A 337 21.04 3.46 28.45
CA LEU A 337 19.63 3.79 28.71
C LEU A 337 18.70 2.61 28.41
N LEU A 338 18.92 1.93 27.27
CA LEU A 338 18.12 0.79 26.82
C LEU A 338 18.20 -0.38 27.81
N SER A 339 19.40 -0.70 28.29
CA SER A 339 19.61 -1.69 29.37
C SER A 339 18.87 -1.31 30.66
N VAL A 340 18.96 -0.05 31.10
CA VAL A 340 18.27 0.41 32.33
C VAL A 340 16.74 0.39 32.17
N ALA A 341 16.21 0.74 30.99
CA ALA A 341 14.78 0.69 30.71
C ALA A 341 14.26 -0.76 30.62
N MET A 342 14.96 -1.65 29.92
CA MET A 342 14.53 -3.04 29.75
C MET A 342 14.63 -3.85 31.05
N ASN A 343 15.67 -3.66 31.86
CA ASN A 343 15.78 -4.31 33.16
C ASN A 343 14.60 -3.94 34.08
N LYS A 344 14.15 -2.68 34.05
CA LYS A 344 12.96 -2.22 34.79
C LYS A 344 11.64 -2.81 34.31
N CYS A 345 11.57 -3.39 33.10
CA CYS A 345 10.29 -3.88 32.56
C CYS A 345 9.82 -5.18 33.22
N HIS A 346 10.72 -6.10 33.59
CA HIS A 346 10.40 -7.41 34.19
C HIS A 346 9.33 -8.30 33.50
N GLY A 347 8.84 -7.93 32.31
CA GLY A 347 7.73 -8.58 31.60
C GLY A 347 6.41 -7.79 31.62
N GLU A 348 6.33 -6.72 32.43
CA GLU A 348 5.22 -5.76 32.42
C GLU A 348 5.27 -4.88 31.15
N ARG A 349 4.09 -4.49 30.65
CA ARG A 349 3.91 -3.89 29.32
C ARG A 349 3.56 -2.40 29.39
N GLY A 350 3.81 -1.66 28.31
CA GLY A 350 3.39 -0.27 28.13
C GLY A 350 4.38 0.78 28.65
N GLY A 351 4.61 0.83 29.98
CA GLY A 351 5.24 1.98 30.65
C GLY A 351 6.56 2.48 30.04
N HIS A 352 7.52 1.59 29.78
CA HIS A 352 8.83 1.98 29.24
C HIS A 352 8.90 1.91 27.69
N CYS A 353 7.80 1.61 26.99
CA CYS A 353 7.81 1.40 25.54
C CYS A 353 8.23 2.65 24.74
N GLY A 354 7.91 3.86 25.21
CA GLY A 354 8.36 5.11 24.61
C GLY A 354 9.89 5.24 24.62
N ALA A 355 10.51 5.07 25.79
CA ALA A 355 11.96 5.12 25.97
C ALA A 355 12.71 4.03 25.18
N VAL A 356 12.19 2.80 25.17
CA VAL A 356 12.76 1.68 24.40
C VAL A 356 12.67 1.95 22.90
N GLY A 357 11.50 2.34 22.39
CA GLY A 357 11.29 2.62 20.97
C GLY A 357 12.12 3.80 20.45
N ALA A 358 12.23 4.89 21.22
CA ALA A 358 13.07 6.03 20.87
C ALA A 358 14.57 5.70 20.91
N SER A 359 15.02 4.88 21.88
CA SER A 359 16.43 4.44 21.95
C SER A 359 16.80 3.52 20.79
N ILE A 360 15.91 2.56 20.44
CA ILE A 360 16.06 1.69 19.27
C ILE A 360 16.11 2.50 17.97
N ARG A 361 15.25 3.51 17.82
CA ARG A 361 15.26 4.42 16.67
C ARG A 361 16.60 5.16 16.55
N ALA A 362 17.09 5.73 17.64
CA ALA A 362 18.36 6.45 17.66
C ALA A 362 19.56 5.56 17.28
N LEU A 363 19.64 4.34 17.84
CA LEU A 363 20.66 3.34 17.46
C LEU A 363 20.57 2.97 15.97
N SER A 364 19.35 2.77 15.46
CA SER A 364 19.11 2.41 14.06
C SER A 364 19.61 3.49 13.10
N MET A 365 19.23 4.75 13.33
CA MET A 365 19.67 5.90 12.54
C MET A 365 21.19 6.08 12.60
N LEU A 366 21.78 5.93 13.79
CA LEU A 366 23.22 6.08 14.04
C LEU A 366 24.04 5.04 13.27
N HIS A 367 23.71 3.76 13.40
CA HIS A 367 24.45 2.69 12.75
C HIS A 367 24.22 2.63 11.24
N GLN A 368 23.02 2.94 10.76
CA GLN A 368 22.79 3.11 9.32
C GLN A 368 23.64 4.27 8.76
N HIS A 369 23.70 5.43 9.44
CA HIS A 369 24.53 6.54 9.00
C HIS A 369 26.02 6.15 8.91
N ILE A 370 26.57 5.46 9.92
CA ILE A 370 27.97 4.99 9.91
C ILE A 370 28.25 4.04 8.72
N LEU A 371 27.28 3.22 8.31
CA LEU A 371 27.44 2.34 7.14
C LEU A 371 27.39 3.10 5.80
N HIS A 372 26.64 4.20 5.72
CA HIS A 372 26.50 5.05 4.53
C HIS A 372 27.65 6.05 4.31
N LEU A 373 28.49 6.32 5.31
CA LEU A 373 29.74 7.07 5.13
C LEU A 373 30.68 6.34 4.13
N GLU A 374 31.70 7.01 3.60
CA GLU A 374 32.65 6.39 2.67
C GLU A 374 33.53 5.31 3.34
N ALA A 375 33.91 4.29 2.55
CA ALA A 375 34.76 3.18 3.03
C ALA A 375 36.17 3.62 3.46
N THR A 376 36.63 4.77 2.97
CA THR A 376 37.88 5.47 3.33
C THR A 376 37.79 6.21 4.67
N ALA A 377 36.59 6.63 5.08
CA ALA A 377 36.37 7.47 6.26
C ALA A 377 36.13 6.67 7.56
N THR A 378 35.68 5.42 7.45
CA THR A 378 35.35 4.55 8.59
C THR A 378 36.27 3.33 8.65
N ASN A 379 36.92 3.09 9.79
CA ASN A 379 37.64 1.84 10.07
C ASN A 379 36.68 0.64 9.93
N SER A 380 37.11 -0.44 9.26
CA SER A 380 36.27 -1.63 9.02
C SER A 380 35.62 -2.18 10.28
N LYS A 381 36.34 -2.18 11.41
CA LYS A 381 35.81 -2.62 12.71
C LYS A 381 34.53 -1.88 13.14
N TRP A 382 34.38 -0.60 12.77
CA TRP A 382 33.18 0.18 13.08
C TRP A 382 32.03 -0.06 12.09
N ARG A 383 32.32 -0.51 10.87
CA ARG A 383 31.30 -1.07 9.96
C ARG A 383 30.79 -2.39 10.50
N ASP A 384 31.70 -3.30 10.87
CA ASP A 384 31.35 -4.61 11.42
C ASP A 384 30.51 -4.47 12.72
N HIS A 385 30.94 -3.60 13.63
CA HIS A 385 30.19 -3.25 14.85
C HIS A 385 28.80 -2.70 14.53
N SER A 386 28.70 -1.68 13.68
CA SER A 386 27.41 -1.08 13.31
C SER A 386 26.50 -2.07 12.61
N GLN A 387 27.07 -2.97 11.80
CA GLN A 387 26.32 -3.98 11.08
C GLN A 387 25.77 -5.08 12.00
N ALA A 388 26.49 -5.42 13.08
CA ALA A 388 26.05 -6.34 14.14
C ALA A 388 25.10 -5.67 15.16
N ALA A 389 25.27 -4.37 15.41
CA ALA A 389 24.36 -3.59 16.25
C ALA A 389 22.96 -3.52 15.63
N LEU A 390 22.85 -3.29 14.32
CA LEU A 390 21.57 -3.36 13.60
C LEU A 390 20.92 -4.75 13.65
N ASP A 391 21.69 -5.86 13.60
CA ASP A 391 21.14 -7.21 13.79
C ASP A 391 20.64 -7.45 15.21
N THR A 392 21.36 -6.95 16.21
CA THR A 392 20.95 -7.02 17.62
C THR A 392 19.65 -6.24 17.82
N VAL A 393 19.57 -5.02 17.29
CA VAL A 393 18.36 -4.18 17.32
C VAL A 393 17.20 -4.87 16.60
N ALA A 394 17.41 -5.43 15.41
CA ALA A 394 16.39 -6.15 14.66
C ALA A 394 15.83 -7.35 15.47
N GLN A 395 16.71 -8.14 16.10
CA GLN A 395 16.29 -9.26 16.95
C GLN A 395 15.47 -8.77 18.16
N MET A 396 15.89 -7.68 18.81
CA MET A 396 15.15 -7.09 19.92
C MET A 396 13.75 -6.62 19.51
N VAL A 397 13.59 -6.05 18.31
CA VAL A 397 12.27 -5.63 17.80
C VAL A 397 11.41 -6.84 17.42
N VAL A 398 11.98 -7.92 16.88
CA VAL A 398 11.28 -9.18 16.68
C VAL A 398 10.76 -9.72 18.03
N ASP A 399 11.57 -9.73 19.08
CA ASP A 399 11.15 -10.25 20.39
C ASP A 399 10.13 -9.34 21.10
N ILE A 400 10.21 -8.02 20.91
CA ILE A 400 9.12 -7.08 21.26
C ILE A 400 7.84 -7.45 20.51
N SER A 401 7.90 -7.72 19.20
CA SER A 401 6.72 -8.05 18.39
C SER A 401 6.08 -9.38 18.80
N ARG A 402 6.89 -10.39 19.18
CA ARG A 402 6.42 -11.66 19.76
C ARG A 402 5.67 -11.44 21.08
N SER A 403 6.11 -10.48 21.91
CA SER A 403 5.41 -10.13 23.16
C SER A 403 3.98 -9.64 22.93
N HIS A 404 3.68 -9.08 21.74
CA HIS A 404 2.36 -8.56 21.38
C HIS A 404 1.36 -9.65 20.95
N TYR A 405 1.78 -10.91 20.75
CA TYR A 405 0.86 -12.01 20.42
C TYR A 405 -0.25 -12.15 21.48
N GLY A 406 0.11 -12.13 22.76
CA GLY A 406 -0.81 -12.17 23.91
C GLY A 406 -1.49 -10.84 24.25
N ILE A 407 -1.71 -9.95 23.28
CA ILE A 407 -2.51 -8.72 23.42
C ILE A 407 -3.77 -8.87 22.56
N SER A 408 -4.94 -8.74 23.19
CA SER A 408 -6.24 -8.78 22.51
C SER A 408 -6.53 -7.47 21.77
N TYR A 409 -7.43 -7.47 20.78
CA TYR A 409 -7.76 -6.25 20.03
C TYR A 409 -8.34 -5.14 20.91
N ALA A 410 -9.06 -5.48 21.99
CA ALA A 410 -9.56 -4.51 22.96
C ALA A 410 -8.46 -3.83 23.81
N GLN A 411 -7.24 -4.38 23.81
CA GLN A 411 -6.10 -3.92 24.62
C GLN A 411 -4.97 -3.32 23.77
N VAL A 412 -5.16 -3.12 22.46
CA VAL A 412 -4.09 -2.61 21.56
C VAL A 412 -3.62 -1.20 21.95
N ASP A 413 -4.44 -0.43 22.67
CA ASP A 413 -4.08 0.90 23.19
C ASP A 413 -2.87 0.91 24.15
N ILE A 414 -2.41 -0.25 24.67
CA ILE A 414 -1.16 -0.35 25.45
C ILE A 414 0.10 -0.36 24.57
N ILE A 415 -0.03 -0.58 23.26
CA ILE A 415 1.08 -0.61 22.30
C ILE A 415 1.29 0.79 21.74
N SER A 416 2.44 1.40 22.03
CA SER A 416 2.76 2.74 21.54
C SER A 416 2.86 2.78 20.01
N PRO A 417 2.27 3.78 19.32
CA PRO A 417 2.43 3.98 17.87
C PRO A 417 3.88 4.15 17.42
N VAL A 418 4.81 4.52 18.33
CA VAL A 418 6.26 4.57 18.08
C VAL A 418 6.81 3.20 17.64
N CYS A 419 6.14 2.11 18.02
CA CYS A 419 6.48 0.76 17.56
C CYS A 419 6.33 0.59 16.04
N ASN A 420 5.44 1.32 15.35
CA ASN A 420 5.24 1.16 13.91
C ASN A 420 6.54 1.34 13.11
N TYR A 421 7.28 2.41 13.38
CA TYR A 421 8.57 2.69 12.74
C TYR A 421 9.55 1.55 12.95
N ILE A 422 9.84 1.18 14.20
CA ILE A 422 10.88 0.19 14.50
C ILE A 422 10.51 -1.18 13.92
N LEU A 423 9.22 -1.54 13.88
CA LEU A 423 8.71 -2.77 13.26
C LEU A 423 8.89 -2.75 11.74
N ARG A 424 8.57 -1.65 11.04
CA ARG A 424 8.73 -1.50 9.58
C ARG A 424 10.21 -1.50 9.18
N HIS A 425 11.00 -0.68 9.86
CA HIS A 425 12.45 -0.55 9.70
C HIS A 425 13.20 -1.88 9.94
N THR A 426 12.79 -2.64 10.96
CA THR A 426 13.31 -4.00 11.21
C THR A 426 12.90 -4.97 10.09
N LEU A 427 11.68 -4.87 9.56
CA LEU A 427 11.22 -5.71 8.46
C LEU A 427 12.06 -5.46 7.20
N GLU A 428 12.35 -4.19 6.89
CA GLU A 428 13.24 -3.76 5.80
C GLU A 428 14.66 -4.32 5.97
N HIS A 429 15.28 -4.09 7.13
CA HIS A 429 16.62 -4.63 7.46
C HIS A 429 16.70 -6.16 7.38
N ILE A 430 15.64 -6.88 7.77
CA ILE A 430 15.57 -8.34 7.63
C ILE A 430 15.46 -8.77 6.16
N TYR A 431 14.65 -8.09 5.34
CA TYR A 431 14.53 -8.35 3.90
C TYR A 431 15.87 -8.13 3.17
N GLU A 432 16.63 -7.10 3.54
CA GLU A 432 17.93 -6.80 2.93
C GLU A 432 18.99 -7.88 3.22
N LYS A 433 18.91 -8.56 4.38
CA LYS A 433 20.03 -9.39 4.88
C LYS A 433 19.94 -10.90 4.68
N ARG A 434 18.76 -11.53 4.61
CA ARG A 434 18.64 -13.00 4.83
C ARG A 434 17.99 -13.80 3.70
N TYR A 435 18.81 -14.13 2.70
CA TYR A 435 18.54 -15.22 1.72
C TYR A 435 19.18 -16.58 2.10
N ALA A 436 19.77 -16.70 3.30
CA ALA A 436 20.66 -17.82 3.64
C ALA A 436 20.01 -19.00 4.41
N ASP A 437 18.97 -18.75 5.22
CA ASP A 437 18.36 -19.77 6.07
C ASP A 437 16.84 -19.60 6.13
N SER A 438 16.14 -20.37 5.29
CA SER A 438 14.83 -19.99 4.75
C SER A 438 13.64 -20.07 5.73
N LYS A 439 13.83 -20.55 6.96
CA LYS A 439 12.71 -20.77 7.91
C LYS A 439 12.62 -19.71 9.01
N ALA A 440 13.74 -19.35 9.65
CA ALA A 440 13.74 -18.43 10.78
C ALA A 440 13.16 -17.06 10.41
N TRP A 441 13.53 -16.52 9.23
CA TRP A 441 13.08 -15.20 8.79
C TRP A 441 11.56 -15.12 8.53
N PHE A 442 10.89 -16.23 8.17
CA PHE A 442 9.42 -16.25 8.11
C PHE A 442 8.81 -16.07 9.51
N GLU A 443 9.28 -16.84 10.49
CA GLU A 443 8.78 -16.78 11.88
C GLU A 443 9.11 -15.42 12.55
N ASP A 444 10.28 -14.83 12.25
CA ASP A 444 10.65 -13.48 12.67
C ASP A 444 9.77 -12.41 12.01
N SER A 445 9.62 -12.45 10.68
CA SER A 445 8.86 -11.44 9.94
C SER A 445 7.34 -11.53 10.14
N ASP A 446 6.80 -12.70 10.43
CA ASP A 446 5.38 -12.85 10.79
C ASP A 446 5.04 -12.34 12.19
N ALA A 447 6.00 -12.29 13.11
CA ALA A 447 5.82 -11.61 14.39
C ALA A 447 5.70 -10.09 14.19
N LEU A 448 6.60 -9.52 13.38
CA LEU A 448 6.60 -8.10 12.99
C LEU A 448 5.30 -7.73 12.26
N ARG A 449 4.89 -8.51 11.24
CA ARG A 449 3.64 -8.30 10.50
C ARG A 449 2.39 -8.37 11.37
N GLU A 450 2.37 -9.21 12.41
CA GLU A 450 1.22 -9.28 13.32
C GLU A 450 1.15 -8.08 14.27
N SER A 451 2.30 -7.72 14.84
CA SER A 451 2.42 -6.54 15.70
C SER A 451 1.99 -5.27 14.96
N LEU A 452 2.42 -5.12 13.70
CA LEU A 452 1.89 -4.11 12.79
C LEU A 452 0.38 -4.28 12.61
N ALA A 453 -0.12 -5.44 12.15
CA ALA A 453 -1.55 -5.64 11.88
C ALA A 453 -2.49 -5.29 13.05
N LYS A 454 -2.04 -5.41 14.32
CA LYS A 454 -2.78 -4.96 15.50
C LYS A 454 -2.84 -3.42 15.60
N LEU A 455 -1.69 -2.74 15.60
CA LEU A 455 -1.59 -1.27 15.59
C LEU A 455 -2.33 -0.65 14.39
N ASP A 456 -2.06 -1.19 13.21
CA ASP A 456 -2.50 -0.73 11.90
C ASP A 456 -4.03 -0.91 11.75
N ARG A 457 -4.65 -1.89 12.45
CA ARG A 457 -6.11 -1.99 12.65
C ARG A 457 -6.64 -0.88 13.56
N ARG A 458 -6.05 -0.71 14.75
CA ARG A 458 -6.52 0.24 15.77
C ARG A 458 -6.51 1.69 15.28
N TRP A 459 -5.52 2.03 14.45
CA TRP A 459 -5.21 3.39 14.02
C TRP A 459 -5.41 3.63 12.52
N SER A 460 -6.18 2.77 11.83
CA SER A 460 -6.68 3.02 10.46
C SER A 460 -5.63 3.60 9.49
N PHE A 461 -4.38 3.12 9.55
CA PHE A 461 -3.20 3.77 8.96
C PHE A 461 -3.39 4.03 7.46
N ASP A 462 -3.28 5.29 7.05
CA ASP A 462 -3.51 5.70 5.67
C ASP A 462 -2.29 5.31 4.81
N LYS A 463 -2.47 4.50 3.76
CA LYS A 463 -1.36 3.83 3.02
C LYS A 463 -0.55 4.78 2.12
N GLY A 464 -0.57 6.09 2.40
CA GLY A 464 -0.05 7.15 1.54
C GLY A 464 1.42 7.56 1.78
N THR A 465 2.02 7.20 2.93
CA THR A 465 3.39 7.61 3.29
C THR A 465 4.43 6.49 3.15
N PHE A 466 4.06 5.23 3.44
CA PHE A 466 4.89 4.04 3.17
C PHE A 466 4.02 2.89 2.60
N SER A 467 4.00 2.75 1.27
CA SER A 467 3.07 1.86 0.57
C SER A 467 3.62 0.45 0.31
N SER A 468 4.04 -0.26 1.37
CA SER A 468 4.63 -1.61 1.23
C SER A 468 4.52 -2.51 2.48
N THR A 469 3.32 -2.75 3.01
CA THR A 469 3.00 -3.98 3.77
C THR A 469 1.50 -4.18 3.96
N GLU A 470 1.00 -5.41 3.83
CA GLU A 470 -0.39 -5.78 4.12
C GLU A 470 -0.50 -6.78 5.29
N ARG A 471 -1.73 -6.97 5.80
CA ARG A 471 -2.01 -7.63 7.08
C ARG A 471 -2.48 -9.08 6.91
N LYS A 472 -2.24 -9.88 7.95
CA LYS A 472 -2.68 -11.29 8.06
C LYS A 472 -4.21 -11.44 8.07
N THR A 473 -4.69 -12.56 7.55
CA THR A 473 -5.82 -13.31 8.12
C THR A 473 -5.37 -14.73 8.46
N SER A 474 -5.89 -15.28 9.55
CA SER A 474 -5.42 -16.53 10.17
C SER A 474 -5.88 -17.80 9.46
N VAL A 475 -5.01 -18.80 9.38
CA VAL A 475 -5.34 -20.17 8.94
C VAL A 475 -6.11 -20.93 10.03
N THR A 476 -7.25 -21.52 9.67
CA THR A 476 -7.85 -22.66 10.38
C THR A 476 -7.88 -23.87 9.45
N SER A 477 -7.55 -25.05 10.00
CA SER A 477 -7.30 -26.26 9.22
C SER A 477 -8.58 -27.04 8.90
N ILE A 478 -8.82 -27.34 7.62
CA ILE A 478 -9.74 -28.39 7.18
C ILE A 478 -9.05 -29.26 6.11
N ASP A 479 -8.28 -30.25 6.56
CA ASP A 479 -8.02 -31.45 5.75
C ASP A 479 -9.21 -32.40 5.90
N ARG A 480 -9.97 -32.61 4.81
CA ARG A 480 -10.94 -33.70 4.69
C ARG A 480 -10.89 -34.36 3.33
N ARG A 481 -10.07 -35.41 3.27
CA ARG A 481 -10.21 -36.58 2.39
C ARG A 481 -11.65 -36.80 1.87
N THR A 482 -11.80 -36.84 0.56
CA THR A 482 -12.73 -37.78 -0.10
C THR A 482 -11.92 -38.71 -0.99
N LYS A 483 -12.50 -39.89 -1.30
CA LYS A 483 -11.74 -41.01 -1.90
C LYS A 483 -11.68 -40.90 -3.42
N SER A 484 -10.70 -41.60 -3.97
CA SER A 484 -10.71 -42.05 -5.36
C SER A 484 -11.98 -42.84 -5.69
N ASP A 485 -12.51 -42.62 -6.88
CA ASP A 485 -13.04 -43.70 -7.72
C ASP A 485 -12.30 -43.68 -9.06
N ALA A 486 -12.15 -44.84 -9.68
CA ALA A 486 -11.21 -45.05 -10.77
C ALA A 486 -11.92 -45.36 -12.10
N HIS A 487 -11.76 -44.47 -13.08
CA HIS A 487 -12.03 -44.77 -14.48
C HIS A 487 -10.75 -44.63 -15.30
N HIS A 488 -10.48 -45.64 -16.11
CA HIS A 488 -9.51 -45.56 -17.21
C HIS A 488 -10.07 -44.62 -18.28
N GLU A 489 -9.27 -43.67 -18.77
CA GLU A 489 -8.91 -43.64 -20.19
C GLU A 489 -7.73 -42.68 -20.50
N VAL A 490 -7.23 -42.84 -21.72
CA VAL A 490 -6.14 -42.15 -22.44
C VAL A 490 -5.53 -40.89 -21.77
N ARG A 491 -4.28 -41.00 -21.31
CA ARG A 491 -3.44 -39.81 -21.02
C ARG A 491 -2.88 -39.21 -22.32
N PRO A 492 -3.13 -37.94 -22.66
CA PRO A 492 -2.38 -37.26 -23.71
C PRO A 492 -0.90 -37.10 -23.31
N ARG A 493 0.02 -37.07 -24.29
CA ARG A 493 1.46 -36.89 -24.06
C ARG A 493 1.83 -35.44 -23.77
N ILE A 494 1.42 -34.94 -22.62
CA ILE A 494 1.98 -33.72 -22.02
C ILE A 494 3.44 -34.01 -21.65
N VAL A 495 4.35 -33.08 -21.90
CA VAL A 495 5.76 -33.22 -21.52
C VAL A 495 5.90 -33.03 -20.01
N GLN A 496 5.81 -34.12 -19.26
CA GLN A 496 6.29 -34.11 -17.87
C GLN A 496 7.77 -33.70 -17.88
N LEU A 497 8.11 -32.64 -17.13
CA LEU A 497 9.49 -32.21 -16.95
C LEU A 497 10.28 -33.37 -16.33
N SER A 498 11.23 -33.93 -17.07
CA SER A 498 11.95 -35.11 -16.61
C SER A 498 13.10 -34.72 -15.69
N ASP A 499 13.25 -35.41 -14.56
CA ASP A 499 14.39 -35.29 -13.62
C ASP A 499 15.76 -35.69 -14.22
N LYS A 500 15.84 -35.92 -15.54
CA LYS A 500 16.99 -36.49 -16.26
C LYS A 500 17.53 -35.60 -17.38
N CYS A 501 17.32 -34.28 -17.30
CA CYS A 501 17.98 -33.33 -18.19
C CYS A 501 19.03 -32.50 -17.44
N ASN A 502 20.28 -33.00 -17.39
CA ASN A 502 21.41 -32.19 -16.92
C ASN A 502 21.66 -31.08 -17.94
N CYS A 503 21.38 -29.83 -17.55
CA CYS A 503 21.74 -28.67 -18.35
C CYS A 503 23.26 -28.43 -18.28
N THR A 504 23.90 -28.22 -19.42
CA THR A 504 25.33 -27.96 -19.55
C THR A 504 25.58 -26.94 -20.65
N VAL A 505 26.75 -26.30 -20.65
CA VAL A 505 27.17 -25.35 -21.70
C VAL A 505 27.14 -25.94 -23.12
N LYS A 506 27.11 -27.29 -23.26
CA LYS A 506 27.07 -27.98 -24.57
C LYS A 506 25.66 -28.22 -25.13
N ASN A 507 24.63 -28.26 -24.28
CA ASN A 507 23.23 -28.51 -24.67
C ASN A 507 22.27 -27.36 -24.29
N MET A 508 22.82 -26.27 -23.75
CA MET A 508 22.13 -25.04 -23.40
C MET A 508 21.69 -24.28 -24.66
N GLY A 509 20.39 -24.02 -24.74
CA GLY A 509 19.81 -23.22 -25.80
C GLY A 509 20.18 -21.75 -25.77
N LYS A 510 20.05 -21.08 -26.92
CA LYS A 510 20.15 -19.62 -27.03
C LYS A 510 18.87 -19.05 -27.61
N ARG A 511 18.22 -18.19 -26.84
CA ARG A 511 17.09 -17.35 -27.27
C ARG A 511 17.62 -16.00 -27.73
N ARG A 512 17.21 -15.54 -28.91
CA ARG A 512 17.77 -14.38 -29.65
C ARG A 512 16.69 -13.37 -30.01
N SER A 513 17.09 -12.14 -30.32
CA SER A 513 16.19 -11.16 -30.91
C SER A 513 15.68 -11.67 -32.28
N TRP A 514 14.39 -11.51 -32.57
CA TRP A 514 13.82 -11.83 -33.88
C TRP A 514 14.56 -11.10 -35.01
N ASP A 515 14.94 -9.83 -34.77
CA ASP A 515 15.69 -8.97 -35.67
C ASP A 515 17.09 -9.51 -36.03
N GLU A 516 17.61 -10.46 -35.25
CA GLU A 516 18.95 -11.05 -35.42
C GLU A 516 18.90 -12.53 -35.86
N LEU A 517 17.70 -13.09 -36.06
CA LEU A 517 17.52 -14.37 -36.74
C LEU A 517 17.64 -14.21 -38.26
N ASP A 518 18.20 -15.23 -38.89
CA ASP A 518 18.17 -15.38 -40.34
C ASP A 518 16.75 -15.76 -40.84
N GLU A 519 16.50 -15.52 -42.12
CA GLU A 519 15.21 -15.77 -42.78
C GLU A 519 14.76 -17.24 -42.71
N THR A 520 15.69 -18.21 -42.72
CA THR A 520 15.34 -19.65 -42.64
C THR A 520 14.87 -20.00 -41.23
N THR A 521 15.53 -19.49 -40.19
CA THR A 521 15.09 -19.67 -38.79
C THR A 521 13.75 -18.98 -38.51
N ARG A 522 13.52 -17.79 -39.09
CA ARG A 522 12.20 -17.11 -39.01
C ARG A 522 11.09 -17.92 -39.67
N LEU A 523 11.33 -18.45 -40.88
CA LEU A 523 10.38 -19.35 -41.55
C LEU A 523 10.12 -20.63 -40.74
N ASP A 524 11.13 -21.26 -40.13
CA ASP A 524 10.93 -22.49 -39.33
C ASP A 524 10.04 -22.24 -38.10
N TYR A 525 10.12 -21.05 -37.50
CA TYR A 525 9.22 -20.62 -36.43
C TYR A 525 7.78 -20.44 -36.94
N ILE A 526 7.58 -19.65 -38.00
CA ILE A 526 6.25 -19.35 -38.57
C ILE A 526 5.56 -20.65 -39.04
N ARG A 527 6.32 -21.55 -39.68
CA ARG A 527 5.92 -22.90 -40.05
C ARG A 527 5.49 -23.74 -38.85
N ALA A 528 6.18 -23.63 -37.72
CA ALA A 528 5.84 -24.36 -36.50
C ALA A 528 4.57 -23.83 -35.82
N VAL A 529 4.36 -22.52 -35.77
CA VAL A 529 3.11 -21.90 -35.29
C VAL A 529 1.92 -22.34 -36.14
N ASN A 530 2.02 -22.20 -37.47
CA ASN A 530 0.95 -22.62 -38.39
C ASN A 530 0.69 -24.14 -38.35
N CYS A 531 1.71 -24.95 -38.03
CA CYS A 531 1.56 -26.38 -37.79
C CYS A 531 0.79 -26.69 -36.49
N LEU A 532 0.92 -25.89 -35.42
CA LEU A 532 0.08 -26.02 -34.23
C LEU A 532 -1.36 -25.56 -34.52
N ALA A 533 -1.54 -24.47 -35.27
CA ALA A 533 -2.85 -24.00 -35.72
C ALA A 533 -3.61 -25.02 -36.60
N ALA A 534 -2.89 -25.92 -37.27
CA ALA A 534 -3.46 -26.98 -38.12
C ALA A 534 -3.67 -28.33 -37.41
N LYS A 535 -3.20 -28.50 -36.16
CA LYS A 535 -3.40 -29.73 -35.36
C LYS A 535 -4.66 -29.59 -34.49
N PRO A 536 -5.42 -30.68 -34.25
CA PRO A 536 -6.61 -30.63 -33.40
C PRO A 536 -6.28 -30.32 -31.93
N ALA A 537 -7.18 -29.61 -31.26
CA ALA A 537 -7.11 -29.34 -29.82
C ALA A 537 -7.09 -30.62 -28.96
N LEU A 538 -6.49 -30.51 -27.77
CA LEU A 538 -6.47 -31.54 -26.72
C LEU A 538 -7.43 -31.22 -25.55
N THR A 539 -7.91 -29.98 -25.45
CA THR A 539 -8.87 -29.54 -24.45
C THR A 539 -10.22 -30.23 -24.67
N ASP A 540 -10.86 -30.66 -23.59
CA ASP A 540 -12.21 -31.22 -23.64
C ASP A 540 -13.20 -30.16 -24.18
N LYS A 541 -13.99 -30.56 -25.19
CA LYS A 541 -15.05 -29.74 -25.76
C LYS A 541 -16.14 -29.35 -24.76
N ASN A 542 -16.28 -30.08 -23.65
CA ASN A 542 -17.16 -29.69 -22.54
C ASN A 542 -16.60 -28.51 -21.70
N LEU A 543 -15.29 -28.23 -21.78
CA LEU A 543 -14.64 -27.11 -21.10
C LEU A 543 -14.49 -25.89 -22.02
N ALA A 544 -14.14 -26.12 -23.29
CA ALA A 544 -14.02 -25.07 -24.29
C ALA A 544 -14.55 -25.54 -25.67
N PRO A 545 -15.87 -25.38 -25.94
CA PRO A 545 -16.47 -25.77 -27.23
C PRO A 545 -15.77 -25.14 -28.44
N GLY A 546 -15.29 -23.90 -28.30
CA GLY A 546 -14.57 -23.14 -29.32
C GLY A 546 -13.12 -23.55 -29.57
N ALA A 547 -12.48 -24.31 -28.68
CA ALA A 547 -11.07 -24.71 -28.85
C ALA A 547 -10.95 -25.81 -29.91
N VAL A 548 -10.55 -25.48 -31.15
CA VAL A 548 -10.48 -26.41 -32.29
C VAL A 548 -9.06 -26.86 -32.62
N ASN A 549 -8.03 -26.04 -32.33
CA ASN A 549 -6.64 -26.33 -32.67
C ASN A 549 -5.67 -26.32 -31.46
N ARG A 550 -4.41 -26.76 -31.65
CA ARG A 550 -3.41 -26.84 -30.56
C ARG A 550 -2.99 -25.51 -29.96
N LEU A 551 -3.16 -24.39 -30.66
CA LEU A 551 -2.95 -23.04 -30.11
C LEU A 551 -4.15 -22.58 -29.27
N ASP A 552 -5.37 -22.99 -29.63
CA ASP A 552 -6.54 -22.73 -28.80
C ASP A 552 -6.42 -23.39 -27.42
N ASP A 553 -5.69 -24.52 -27.31
CA ASP A 553 -5.37 -25.13 -26.01
C ASP A 553 -4.51 -24.19 -25.13
N PHE A 554 -3.44 -23.61 -25.69
CA PHE A 554 -2.63 -22.60 -24.98
C PHE A 554 -3.45 -21.36 -24.64
N THR A 555 -4.36 -20.95 -25.52
CA THR A 555 -5.26 -19.82 -25.30
C THR A 555 -6.27 -20.10 -24.18
N TYR A 556 -6.95 -21.25 -24.19
CA TYR A 556 -7.85 -21.69 -23.13
C TYR A 556 -7.13 -21.74 -21.78
N ILE A 557 -5.92 -22.32 -21.74
CA ILE A 557 -5.11 -22.40 -20.52
C ILE A 557 -4.78 -21.00 -19.99
N HIS A 558 -4.41 -20.07 -20.86
CA HIS A 558 -4.12 -18.70 -20.47
C HIS A 558 -5.38 -17.98 -19.94
N ILE A 559 -6.49 -18.01 -20.68
CA ILE A 559 -7.79 -17.43 -20.25
C ILE A 559 -8.17 -17.96 -18.85
N ASN A 560 -8.15 -19.28 -18.67
CA ASN A 560 -8.62 -19.93 -17.45
C ASN A 560 -7.78 -19.59 -16.21
N GLN A 561 -6.52 -19.20 -16.39
CA GLN A 561 -5.61 -18.85 -15.29
C GLN A 561 -5.37 -17.33 -15.15
N THR A 562 -5.82 -16.48 -16.08
CA THR A 562 -5.50 -15.04 -16.13
C THR A 562 -5.69 -14.29 -14.80
N ASN A 563 -6.77 -14.56 -14.06
CA ASN A 563 -7.04 -13.91 -12.78
C ASN A 563 -6.15 -14.38 -11.60
N ILE A 564 -5.25 -15.33 -11.83
CA ILE A 564 -4.19 -15.72 -10.87
C ILE A 564 -2.77 -15.55 -11.43
N ILE A 565 -2.55 -15.53 -12.75
CA ILE A 565 -1.21 -15.36 -13.35
C ILE A 565 -0.84 -13.90 -13.67
N HIS A 566 -1.79 -12.97 -13.53
CA HIS A 566 -1.55 -11.53 -13.67
C HIS A 566 -1.90 -10.79 -12.38
N GLY A 567 -1.31 -9.63 -12.15
CA GLY A 567 -1.48 -8.84 -10.92
C GLY A 567 -0.94 -9.55 -9.68
N SER A 568 -0.04 -10.53 -9.87
CA SER A 568 0.22 -11.62 -8.94
C SER A 568 1.71 -11.97 -8.86
N GLY A 569 2.07 -12.83 -7.90
CA GLY A 569 3.42 -13.39 -7.79
C GLY A 569 3.70 -14.59 -8.71
N TYR A 570 2.68 -15.09 -9.43
CA TYR A 570 2.86 -16.18 -10.38
C TYR A 570 3.25 -15.68 -11.79
N LEU A 571 3.10 -14.39 -12.11
CA LEU A 571 3.38 -13.79 -13.42
C LEU A 571 4.66 -14.35 -14.08
N LEU A 572 5.81 -14.11 -13.46
CA LEU A 572 7.11 -14.44 -14.03
C LEU A 572 7.35 -15.96 -14.13
N PRO A 573 7.21 -16.77 -13.06
CA PRO A 573 7.42 -18.22 -13.15
C PRO A 573 6.40 -18.92 -14.05
N TRP A 574 5.11 -18.56 -13.99
CA TRP A 574 4.08 -19.20 -14.82
C TRP A 574 4.34 -18.96 -16.31
N HIS A 575 4.64 -17.72 -16.70
CA HIS A 575 4.95 -17.40 -18.10
C HIS A 575 6.26 -18.06 -18.56
N ARG A 576 7.29 -18.16 -17.72
CA ARG A 576 8.50 -18.97 -18.02
C ARG A 576 8.15 -20.44 -18.33
N MET A 577 7.29 -21.07 -17.52
CA MET A 577 6.83 -22.45 -17.78
C MET A 577 5.96 -22.55 -19.04
N PHE A 578 5.06 -21.59 -19.27
CA PHE A 578 4.15 -21.55 -20.42
C PHE A 578 4.91 -21.41 -21.75
N LEU A 579 5.84 -20.46 -21.83
CA LEU A 579 6.75 -20.27 -22.98
C LEU A 579 7.55 -21.54 -23.28
N TRP A 580 8.07 -22.23 -22.26
CA TRP A 580 8.82 -23.47 -22.46
C TRP A 580 7.93 -24.60 -22.98
N GLN A 581 6.73 -24.79 -22.44
CA GLN A 581 5.79 -25.79 -22.96
C GLN A 581 5.40 -25.50 -24.42
N PHE A 582 5.22 -24.23 -24.78
CA PHE A 582 4.97 -23.82 -26.16
C PHE A 582 6.16 -24.11 -27.08
N GLU A 583 7.39 -23.81 -26.63
CA GLU A 583 8.61 -24.19 -27.35
C GLU A 583 8.70 -25.71 -27.53
N GLN A 584 8.39 -26.49 -26.49
CA GLN A 584 8.37 -27.95 -26.56
C GLN A 584 7.25 -28.49 -27.47
N ALA A 585 6.08 -27.85 -27.54
CA ALA A 585 5.03 -28.23 -28.50
C ALA A 585 5.51 -28.00 -29.95
N MET A 586 6.04 -26.82 -30.25
CA MET A 586 6.60 -26.52 -31.58
C MET A 586 7.74 -27.48 -31.97
N ARG A 587 8.63 -27.84 -31.05
CA ARG A 587 9.72 -28.80 -31.27
C ARG A 587 9.22 -30.23 -31.48
N ASN A 588 8.41 -30.74 -30.57
CA ASN A 588 8.09 -32.17 -30.49
C ASN A 588 6.87 -32.56 -31.35
N GLU A 589 5.90 -31.65 -31.54
CA GLU A 589 4.73 -31.88 -32.39
C GLU A 589 4.92 -31.37 -33.82
N CYS A 590 5.70 -30.30 -34.00
CA CYS A 590 5.88 -29.58 -35.26
C CYS A 590 7.33 -29.50 -35.78
N GLY A 591 8.28 -30.17 -35.10
CA GLY A 591 9.64 -30.36 -35.58
C GLY A 591 10.55 -29.13 -35.56
N TYR A 592 10.14 -28.00 -34.95
CA TYR A 592 10.91 -26.75 -34.87
C TYR A 592 12.35 -26.98 -34.35
N LYS A 593 13.35 -26.31 -34.95
CA LYS A 593 14.76 -26.48 -34.59
C LYS A 593 15.29 -25.39 -33.66
N GLY A 594 14.89 -24.13 -33.88
CA GLY A 594 15.30 -22.99 -33.06
C GLY A 594 14.78 -23.05 -31.61
N TYR A 595 15.22 -22.11 -30.78
CA TYR A 595 14.61 -21.80 -29.48
C TYR A 595 13.60 -20.65 -29.66
N LEU A 596 12.85 -20.26 -28.62
CA LEU A 596 11.98 -19.07 -28.76
C LEU A 596 12.79 -17.78 -28.99
N PRO A 597 12.43 -16.96 -29.99
CA PRO A 597 12.95 -15.61 -30.13
C PRO A 597 12.23 -14.63 -29.20
N TYR A 598 12.87 -13.49 -28.93
CA TYR A 598 12.27 -12.33 -28.26
C TYR A 598 12.06 -11.16 -29.22
N TRP A 599 11.08 -10.30 -28.93
CA TRP A 599 10.94 -8.99 -29.58
C TRP A 599 11.71 -7.96 -28.76
N ASP A 600 12.73 -7.32 -29.34
CA ASP A 600 13.54 -6.32 -28.64
C ASP A 600 12.86 -4.95 -28.62
N ASN A 601 11.83 -4.78 -27.76
CA ASN A 601 11.07 -3.51 -27.69
C ASN A 601 11.99 -2.30 -27.44
N ALA A 602 13.05 -2.47 -26.66
CA ALA A 602 13.97 -1.41 -26.26
C ALA A 602 14.63 -0.75 -27.47
N ARG A 603 15.14 -1.59 -28.39
CA ARG A 603 15.82 -1.21 -29.62
C ARG A 603 14.97 -0.43 -30.62
N PHE A 604 13.66 -0.66 -30.64
CA PHE A 604 12.74 -0.07 -31.63
C PHE A 604 11.65 0.82 -31.01
N SER A 605 11.69 1.09 -29.70
CA SER A 605 10.64 1.81 -28.95
C SER A 605 10.18 3.14 -29.56
N GLU A 606 11.08 3.90 -30.19
CA GLU A 606 10.76 5.20 -30.80
C GLU A 606 10.03 5.13 -32.15
N ASP A 607 10.18 4.00 -32.87
CA ASP A 607 9.49 3.66 -34.11
C ASP A 607 9.49 2.12 -34.29
N PRO A 608 8.51 1.41 -33.68
CA PRO A 608 8.51 -0.05 -33.62
C PRO A 608 8.43 -0.74 -34.97
N LEU A 609 7.92 -0.06 -36.01
CA LEU A 609 7.73 -0.63 -37.34
C LEU A 609 9.05 -0.93 -38.07
N ASN A 610 10.18 -0.42 -37.56
CA ASN A 610 11.51 -0.79 -38.05
C ASN A 610 11.99 -2.17 -37.54
N SER A 611 11.29 -2.80 -36.59
CA SER A 611 11.57 -4.19 -36.21
C SER A 611 11.02 -5.15 -37.25
N ALA A 612 11.81 -6.14 -37.64
CA ALA A 612 11.43 -7.24 -38.50
C ALA A 612 10.27 -8.09 -37.94
N VAL A 613 9.90 -7.92 -36.66
CA VAL A 613 8.67 -8.50 -36.08
C VAL A 613 7.44 -7.97 -36.83
N TRP A 614 7.35 -6.66 -37.07
CA TRP A 614 6.17 -6.03 -37.66
C TRP A 614 6.26 -5.87 -39.18
N SER A 615 7.14 -6.63 -39.82
CA SER A 615 7.23 -6.71 -41.28
C SER A 615 6.02 -7.42 -41.88
N GLY A 616 5.48 -6.83 -42.96
CA GLY A 616 4.47 -7.45 -43.83
C GLY A 616 5.00 -8.54 -44.77
N SER A 617 6.30 -8.87 -44.71
CA SER A 617 6.90 -9.97 -45.47
C SER A 617 6.59 -11.34 -44.87
N GLU A 618 6.90 -12.42 -45.59
CA GLU A 618 6.81 -13.79 -45.09
C GLU A 618 7.76 -14.10 -43.91
N TYR A 619 8.65 -13.16 -43.56
CA TYR A 619 9.60 -13.25 -42.45
C TYR A 619 9.20 -12.41 -41.22
N GLY A 620 8.00 -11.82 -41.21
CA GLY A 620 7.47 -11.06 -40.07
C GLY A 620 6.17 -11.66 -39.53
N PHE A 621 5.48 -10.88 -38.68
CA PHE A 621 4.19 -11.23 -38.09
C PHE A 621 3.03 -10.48 -38.76
N GLY A 622 3.28 -9.74 -39.84
CA GLY A 622 2.34 -8.74 -40.37
C GLY A 622 2.37 -7.45 -39.54
N GLY A 623 1.88 -6.37 -40.11
CA GLY A 623 1.78 -5.06 -39.48
C GLY A 623 0.50 -4.90 -38.66
N ASN A 624 -0.15 -3.75 -38.83
CA ASN A 624 -1.34 -3.33 -38.11
C ASN A 624 -2.62 -3.96 -38.67
N GLY A 625 -3.72 -3.86 -37.93
CA GLY A 625 -5.05 -4.10 -38.46
C GLY A 625 -5.56 -2.93 -39.31
N ILE A 626 -6.59 -3.19 -40.14
CA ILE A 626 -7.34 -2.13 -40.86
C ILE A 626 -7.80 -1.05 -39.85
N ASP A 627 -7.59 0.23 -40.16
CA ASP A 627 -8.06 1.35 -39.35
C ASP A 627 -9.60 1.41 -39.34
N LEU A 628 -10.20 1.20 -38.16
CA LEU A 628 -11.64 1.30 -37.92
C LEU A 628 -12.02 2.61 -37.19
N HIS A 629 -11.07 3.54 -37.04
CA HIS A 629 -11.20 4.81 -36.32
C HIS A 629 -11.78 4.64 -34.91
N LEU A 630 -11.31 3.60 -34.20
CA LEU A 630 -11.80 3.25 -32.88
C LEU A 630 -11.55 4.38 -31.88
N LYS A 631 -12.53 4.64 -31.02
CA LYS A 631 -12.38 5.56 -29.89
C LYS A 631 -11.83 4.81 -28.69
N PRO A 632 -11.09 5.48 -27.79
CA PRO A 632 -10.72 4.91 -26.50
C PRO A 632 -11.94 4.35 -25.77
N GLN A 633 -11.80 3.15 -25.21
CA GLN A 633 -12.86 2.40 -24.56
C GLN A 633 -12.41 1.92 -23.18
N THR A 634 -13.34 1.36 -22.41
CA THR A 634 -13.04 0.75 -21.12
C THR A 634 -13.72 -0.60 -21.05
N PHE A 635 -12.92 -1.64 -20.88
CA PHE A 635 -13.38 -3.02 -20.79
C PHE A 635 -13.41 -3.49 -19.33
N VAL A 636 -14.25 -4.48 -19.04
CA VAL A 636 -14.44 -5.04 -17.70
C VAL A 636 -13.81 -6.43 -17.62
N PHE A 637 -13.08 -6.71 -16.54
CA PHE A 637 -12.57 -8.05 -16.27
C PHE A 637 -13.66 -8.93 -15.64
N PRO A 638 -13.93 -10.13 -16.17
CA PRO A 638 -14.75 -11.15 -15.51
C PRO A 638 -13.97 -11.86 -14.39
N GLY A 639 -14.66 -12.66 -13.56
CA GLY A 639 -14.03 -13.57 -12.61
C GLY A 639 -13.52 -12.96 -11.30
N LEU A 640 -13.79 -11.67 -11.06
CA LEU A 640 -13.33 -10.91 -9.89
C LEU A 640 -14.52 -10.37 -9.08
N THR A 641 -14.47 -10.49 -7.76
CA THR A 641 -15.48 -9.93 -6.83
C THR A 641 -15.69 -8.43 -6.96
N LYS A 642 -14.65 -7.70 -7.31
CA LYS A 642 -14.67 -6.25 -7.52
C LYS A 642 -14.47 -5.96 -9.01
N PRO A 643 -15.39 -5.26 -9.70
CA PRO A 643 -15.28 -4.99 -11.13
C PRO A 643 -14.04 -4.16 -11.48
N PHE A 644 -12.97 -4.83 -11.93
CA PHE A 644 -11.78 -4.17 -12.47
C PHE A 644 -12.07 -3.68 -13.90
N LYS A 645 -11.54 -2.50 -14.22
CA LYS A 645 -11.79 -1.80 -15.49
C LYS A 645 -10.48 -1.40 -16.15
N LEU A 646 -10.26 -1.90 -17.36
CA LEU A 646 -9.08 -1.59 -18.17
C LEU A 646 -9.43 -0.53 -19.23
N PRO A 647 -8.90 0.70 -19.13
CA PRO A 647 -8.97 1.66 -20.22
C PRO A 647 -8.02 1.25 -21.35
N MET A 648 -8.53 1.28 -22.58
CA MET A 648 -7.79 0.95 -23.80
C MET A 648 -7.82 2.14 -24.78
N PRO A 649 -6.69 2.46 -25.45
CA PRO A 649 -6.63 3.57 -26.40
C PRO A 649 -7.44 3.28 -27.67
N GLY A 650 -7.61 4.34 -28.49
CA GLY A 650 -8.21 4.20 -29.82
C GLY A 650 -7.30 3.48 -30.82
N GLY A 651 -5.98 3.60 -30.64
CA GLY A 651 -4.98 3.05 -31.55
C GLY A 651 -5.03 3.65 -32.96
N THR A 652 -4.52 2.91 -33.93
CA THR A 652 -4.39 3.31 -35.36
C THR A 652 -4.87 2.22 -36.34
N GLY A 653 -5.59 1.21 -35.84
CA GLY A 653 -6.04 0.02 -36.54
C GLY A 653 -7.43 -0.41 -36.05
N GLY A 654 -7.55 -1.68 -35.65
CA GLY A 654 -8.75 -2.25 -35.03
C GLY A 654 -9.38 -3.42 -35.79
N GLY A 655 -9.14 -3.51 -37.09
CA GLY A 655 -9.62 -4.59 -37.96
C GLY A 655 -8.61 -5.73 -38.13
N CYS A 656 -8.87 -6.59 -39.12
CA CYS A 656 -7.97 -7.69 -39.49
C CYS A 656 -6.59 -7.18 -39.91
N VAL A 657 -5.53 -7.93 -39.62
CA VAL A 657 -4.19 -7.76 -40.21
C VAL A 657 -4.25 -8.05 -41.71
N THR A 658 -3.56 -7.26 -42.55
CA THR A 658 -3.67 -7.30 -44.02
C THR A 658 -2.44 -7.80 -44.76
N ASP A 659 -1.32 -8.02 -44.08
CA ASP A 659 -0.04 -8.44 -44.64
C ASP A 659 0.68 -9.48 -43.74
N GLY A 660 1.78 -10.05 -44.24
CA GLY A 660 2.50 -11.12 -43.56
C GLY A 660 1.79 -12.49 -43.54
N PRO A 661 2.39 -13.49 -42.86
CA PRO A 661 1.96 -14.89 -42.91
C PRO A 661 0.69 -15.20 -42.09
N PHE A 662 0.20 -14.24 -41.28
CA PHE A 662 -0.94 -14.44 -40.38
C PHE A 662 -2.25 -13.78 -40.87
N THR A 663 -2.30 -13.30 -42.12
CA THR A 663 -3.50 -12.75 -42.77
C THR A 663 -4.70 -13.71 -42.76
N ASN A 664 -4.47 -14.99 -43.07
CA ASN A 664 -5.50 -16.04 -43.08
C ASN A 664 -5.60 -16.79 -41.74
N PHE A 665 -5.01 -16.26 -40.67
CA PHE A 665 -4.97 -16.90 -39.36
C PHE A 665 -6.32 -16.75 -38.66
N THR A 666 -6.97 -17.88 -38.36
CA THR A 666 -8.30 -17.91 -37.73
C THR A 666 -8.17 -18.00 -36.22
N ILE A 667 -8.77 -17.04 -35.53
CA ILE A 667 -8.87 -16.97 -34.08
C ILE A 667 -10.19 -17.61 -33.63
N SER A 668 -10.13 -18.62 -32.76
CA SER A 668 -11.31 -19.43 -32.38
C SER A 668 -11.97 -19.01 -31.07
N LEU A 669 -11.18 -18.53 -30.10
CA LEU A 669 -11.58 -18.22 -28.73
C LEU A 669 -11.57 -16.71 -28.45
N GLY A 670 -12.24 -16.27 -27.38
CA GLY A 670 -12.32 -14.85 -27.00
C GLY A 670 -13.18 -14.00 -27.96
N PRO A 671 -13.08 -12.66 -27.91
CA PRO A 671 -12.40 -11.90 -26.86
C PRO A 671 -13.15 -12.06 -25.52
N VAL A 672 -12.46 -11.78 -24.43
CA VAL A 672 -12.97 -11.92 -23.06
C VAL A 672 -13.28 -10.55 -22.47
N VAL A 673 -12.34 -9.60 -22.54
CA VAL A 673 -12.57 -8.25 -22.02
C VAL A 673 -13.39 -7.43 -23.01
N LYS A 674 -14.58 -7.04 -22.56
CA LYS A 674 -15.62 -6.35 -23.34
C LYS A 674 -16.14 -5.15 -22.54
N PRO A 675 -16.85 -4.19 -23.15
CA PRO A 675 -17.52 -3.10 -22.41
C PRO A 675 -18.59 -3.57 -21.40
N PHE A 676 -19.03 -4.83 -21.51
CA PHE A 676 -19.96 -5.51 -20.60
C PHE A 676 -19.56 -6.99 -20.49
N ILE A 677 -19.87 -7.64 -19.37
CA ILE A 677 -19.68 -9.09 -19.22
C ILE A 677 -20.88 -9.82 -19.83
N ASP A 678 -20.64 -10.66 -20.83
CA ASP A 678 -21.62 -11.60 -21.37
C ASP A 678 -21.70 -12.84 -20.46
N LYS A 679 -22.80 -12.97 -19.70
CA LYS A 679 -22.98 -14.06 -18.74
C LYS A 679 -23.10 -15.45 -19.38
N ASN A 680 -23.42 -15.53 -20.67
CA ASN A 680 -23.55 -16.80 -21.38
C ASN A 680 -22.20 -17.26 -21.96
N ASN A 681 -21.22 -16.36 -22.08
CA ASN A 681 -19.90 -16.64 -22.62
C ASN A 681 -18.82 -15.81 -21.89
N THR A 682 -18.83 -15.87 -20.56
CA THR A 682 -18.05 -15.02 -19.64
C THR A 682 -16.55 -14.99 -19.96
N TYR A 683 -16.01 -16.13 -20.39
CA TYR A 683 -14.58 -16.33 -20.68
C TYR A 683 -14.30 -16.56 -22.19
N GLY A 684 -15.26 -16.33 -23.09
CA GLY A 684 -15.02 -16.47 -24.53
C GLY A 684 -14.70 -17.92 -24.98
N TYR A 685 -15.30 -18.92 -24.34
CA TYR A 685 -15.07 -20.34 -24.59
C TYR A 685 -15.93 -20.92 -25.73
N GLU A 686 -17.02 -20.24 -26.11
CA GLU A 686 -17.83 -20.63 -27.28
C GLU A 686 -17.11 -20.32 -28.62
N PRO A 687 -17.40 -21.04 -29.73
CA PRO A 687 -16.74 -20.84 -31.00
C PRO A 687 -16.99 -19.44 -31.59
N ASN A 688 -15.93 -18.66 -31.77
CA ASN A 688 -15.99 -17.31 -32.36
C ASN A 688 -14.94 -17.10 -33.47
N PRO A 689 -15.02 -17.87 -34.57
CA PRO A 689 -14.03 -17.84 -35.66
C PRO A 689 -13.97 -16.48 -36.36
N ARG A 690 -12.81 -15.83 -36.29
CA ARG A 690 -12.54 -14.50 -36.87
C ARG A 690 -11.08 -14.36 -37.32
N CYS A 691 -10.76 -13.27 -38.01
CA CYS A 691 -9.37 -12.93 -38.36
C CYS A 691 -8.56 -12.51 -37.12
N LEU A 692 -7.23 -12.64 -37.18
CA LEU A 692 -6.33 -11.94 -36.27
C LEU A 692 -6.49 -10.42 -36.44
N SER A 693 -6.83 -9.71 -35.36
CA SER A 693 -6.97 -8.25 -35.34
C SER A 693 -5.91 -7.57 -34.48
N ARG A 694 -5.46 -6.39 -34.92
CA ARG A 694 -4.47 -5.56 -34.21
C ARG A 694 -4.87 -4.09 -34.27
N ASN A 695 -4.38 -3.30 -33.33
CA ASN A 695 -4.73 -1.89 -33.21
C ASN A 695 -3.55 -1.08 -32.64
N PHE A 696 -2.54 -0.83 -33.47
CA PHE A 696 -1.26 -0.32 -32.97
C PHE A 696 -1.40 1.02 -32.24
N ASP A 697 -0.79 1.11 -31.06
CA ASP A 697 -0.73 2.32 -30.23
C ASP A 697 0.73 2.79 -30.04
N PRO A 698 1.24 3.68 -30.90
CA PRO A 698 2.62 4.18 -30.82
C PRO A 698 2.95 4.84 -29.48
N THR A 699 1.97 5.46 -28.82
CA THR A 699 2.10 6.09 -27.50
C THR A 699 2.41 5.10 -26.37
N SER A 700 2.09 3.82 -26.54
CA SER A 700 2.45 2.75 -25.59
C SER A 700 3.90 2.27 -25.77
N SER A 701 4.58 2.63 -26.87
CA SER A 701 5.99 2.26 -27.09
C SER A 701 6.94 3.45 -26.95
N LYS A 702 6.64 4.56 -27.63
CA LYS A 702 7.48 5.76 -27.73
C LYS A 702 7.69 6.43 -26.38
N GLY A 703 8.93 6.63 -25.97
CA GLY A 703 9.30 7.10 -24.63
C GLY A 703 8.99 6.14 -23.46
N VAL A 704 8.27 5.04 -23.69
CA VAL A 704 7.79 4.12 -22.63
C VAL A 704 8.59 2.82 -22.57
N LEU A 705 8.76 2.12 -23.69
CA LEU A 705 9.48 0.84 -23.75
C LEU A 705 10.98 1.03 -24.03
N THR A 706 11.58 2.11 -23.54
CA THR A 706 12.94 2.53 -23.88
C THR A 706 14.03 1.71 -23.17
N TRP A 707 15.26 1.78 -23.69
CA TRP A 707 16.45 1.24 -23.02
C TRP A 707 16.61 1.73 -21.58
N ALA A 708 16.31 3.00 -21.29
CA ALA A 708 16.40 3.55 -19.94
C ALA A 708 15.45 2.81 -18.98
N ASN A 709 14.19 2.60 -19.39
CA ASN A 709 13.21 1.88 -18.59
C ASN A 709 13.51 0.37 -18.49
N ALA A 710 14.09 -0.23 -19.54
CA ALA A 710 14.63 -1.59 -19.48
C ALA A 710 15.76 -1.71 -18.44
N THR A 711 16.67 -0.72 -18.38
CA THR A 711 17.71 -0.64 -17.35
C THR A 711 17.09 -0.51 -15.96
N THR A 712 16.13 0.39 -15.73
CA THR A 712 15.42 0.53 -14.44
C THR A 712 14.78 -0.78 -13.97
N ILE A 713 14.20 -1.56 -14.89
CA ILE A 713 13.67 -2.90 -14.59
C ILE A 713 14.79 -3.84 -14.13
N VAL A 714 15.84 -4.03 -14.92
CA VAL A 714 16.89 -5.02 -14.58
C VAL A 714 17.80 -4.58 -13.44
N SER A 715 17.80 -3.30 -13.08
CA SER A 715 18.52 -2.74 -11.92
C SER A 715 17.65 -2.62 -10.65
N SER A 716 16.40 -3.10 -10.67
CA SER A 716 15.53 -3.12 -9.49
C SER A 716 16.19 -3.84 -8.30
N HIS A 717 16.03 -3.31 -7.08
CA HIS A 717 16.73 -3.84 -5.90
C HIS A 717 16.19 -5.20 -5.45
N ASN A 718 14.87 -5.39 -5.55
CA ASN A 718 14.18 -6.60 -5.12
C ASN A 718 13.11 -7.05 -6.15
N ILE A 719 12.58 -8.25 -5.94
CA ILE A 719 11.58 -8.86 -6.83
C ILE A 719 10.26 -8.09 -6.85
N ALA A 720 9.83 -7.46 -5.76
CA ALA A 720 8.59 -6.67 -5.73
C ALA A 720 8.66 -5.45 -6.66
N GLN A 721 9.79 -4.72 -6.61
CA GLN A 721 10.06 -3.59 -7.50
C GLN A 721 10.17 -4.05 -8.96
N LEU A 722 10.90 -5.15 -9.25
CA LEU A 722 10.98 -5.68 -10.61
C LEU A 722 9.60 -6.09 -11.13
N ARG A 723 8.86 -6.89 -10.36
CA ARG A 723 7.54 -7.42 -10.73
C ARG A 723 6.56 -6.28 -10.99
N GLY A 724 6.46 -5.31 -10.09
CA GLY A 724 5.60 -4.13 -10.25
C GLY A 724 5.97 -3.27 -11.48
N THR A 725 7.26 -3.09 -11.75
CA THR A 725 7.73 -2.30 -12.91
C THR A 725 7.52 -3.07 -14.22
N VAL A 726 7.85 -4.37 -14.28
CA VAL A 726 7.56 -5.23 -15.43
C VAL A 726 6.06 -5.24 -15.73
N GLU A 727 5.23 -5.49 -14.73
CA GLU A 727 3.78 -5.66 -14.90
C GLU A 727 3.07 -4.35 -15.27
N GLY A 728 3.37 -3.27 -14.54
CA GLY A 728 2.73 -1.96 -14.70
C GLY A 728 3.27 -1.12 -15.86
N LEU A 729 4.56 -1.24 -16.21
CA LEU A 729 5.20 -0.48 -17.28
C LEU A 729 5.44 -1.32 -18.54
N TRP A 730 6.20 -2.42 -18.46
CA TRP A 730 6.69 -3.10 -19.67
C TRP A 730 5.65 -3.99 -20.33
N HIS A 731 5.12 -4.96 -19.58
CA HIS A 731 4.14 -5.95 -20.01
C HIS A 731 2.86 -5.28 -20.51
N LYS A 732 2.23 -4.45 -19.66
CA LYS A 732 1.02 -3.72 -20.00
C LYS A 732 1.16 -2.92 -21.30
N ASN A 733 2.20 -2.10 -21.43
CA ASN A 733 2.33 -1.23 -22.59
C ASN A 733 2.83 -1.97 -23.84
N SER A 734 3.56 -3.09 -23.70
CA SER A 734 3.89 -3.97 -24.83
C SER A 734 2.62 -4.62 -25.42
N HIS A 735 1.70 -5.08 -24.58
CA HIS A 735 0.38 -5.56 -25.04
C HIS A 735 -0.48 -4.44 -25.62
N THR A 736 -0.53 -3.28 -24.94
CA THR A 736 -1.31 -2.11 -25.39
C THR A 736 -0.82 -1.59 -26.74
N TYR A 737 0.50 -1.64 -27.01
CA TYR A 737 1.05 -1.32 -28.32
C TYR A 737 0.49 -2.21 -29.44
N ILE A 738 0.31 -3.53 -29.22
CA ILE A 738 -0.17 -4.44 -30.27
C ILE A 738 -1.66 -4.17 -30.54
N GLY A 739 -2.44 -3.99 -29.48
CA GLY A 739 -3.89 -3.77 -29.58
C GLY A 739 -4.63 -4.99 -30.16
N GLY A 740 -5.93 -4.82 -30.45
CA GLY A 740 -6.77 -5.90 -30.99
C GLY A 740 -6.77 -7.15 -30.10
N GLU A 741 -6.57 -8.33 -30.69
CA GLU A 741 -6.39 -9.59 -29.96
C GLU A 741 -5.19 -9.51 -29.00
N GLY A 742 -4.07 -8.94 -29.45
CA GLY A 742 -2.82 -8.85 -28.69
C GLY A 742 -2.90 -8.05 -27.39
N ALA A 743 -4.01 -7.37 -27.11
CA ALA A 743 -4.24 -6.62 -25.89
C ALA A 743 -5.43 -7.08 -25.02
N ASP A 744 -6.09 -8.20 -25.36
CA ASP A 744 -7.06 -8.85 -24.45
C ASP A 744 -6.30 -9.65 -23.38
N PRO A 745 -6.31 -9.28 -22.08
CA PRO A 745 -5.41 -9.89 -21.08
C PRO A 745 -5.71 -11.37 -20.76
N PHE A 746 -6.80 -11.92 -21.28
CA PHE A 746 -7.17 -13.32 -21.13
C PHE A 746 -6.81 -14.13 -22.38
N SER A 747 -7.04 -13.58 -23.56
CA SER A 747 -6.93 -14.28 -24.84
C SER A 747 -5.84 -13.74 -25.79
N THR A 748 -4.96 -12.85 -25.31
CA THR A 748 -3.80 -12.28 -26.05
C THR A 748 -2.88 -13.31 -26.70
N THR A 749 -2.84 -14.53 -26.17
CA THR A 749 -2.21 -15.73 -26.76
C THR A 749 -2.73 -16.10 -28.16
N ASN A 750 -3.88 -15.58 -28.57
CA ASN A 750 -4.40 -15.58 -29.94
C ASN A 750 -3.44 -14.93 -30.95
N ASP A 751 -2.66 -13.92 -30.55
CA ASP A 751 -1.65 -13.31 -31.43
C ASP A 751 -0.31 -14.02 -31.26
N PRO A 752 0.28 -14.62 -32.32
CA PRO A 752 1.60 -15.25 -32.24
C PRO A 752 2.72 -14.34 -31.71
N ALA A 753 2.58 -13.02 -31.79
CA ALA A 753 3.52 -12.06 -31.20
C ALA A 753 3.58 -12.11 -29.66
N PHE A 754 2.56 -12.66 -28.99
CA PHE A 754 2.54 -12.91 -27.54
C PHE A 754 3.82 -13.61 -27.06
N TYR A 755 4.24 -14.65 -27.79
CA TYR A 755 5.36 -15.50 -27.39
C TYR A 755 6.69 -14.76 -27.48
N LEU A 756 6.85 -13.81 -28.42
CA LEU A 756 8.06 -12.98 -28.53
C LEU A 756 8.09 -11.89 -27.45
N LEU A 757 6.93 -11.29 -27.15
CA LEU A 757 6.75 -10.30 -26.10
C LEU A 757 7.09 -10.90 -24.72
N HIS A 758 6.48 -12.04 -24.38
CA HIS A 758 6.74 -12.72 -23.11
C HIS A 758 8.16 -13.30 -23.02
N THR A 759 8.77 -13.70 -24.14
CA THR A 759 10.19 -14.10 -24.15
C THR A 759 11.14 -12.92 -23.89
N GLN A 760 10.77 -11.68 -24.24
CA GLN A 760 11.51 -10.47 -23.81
C GLN A 760 11.29 -10.14 -22.32
N ILE A 761 10.08 -10.34 -21.77
CA ILE A 761 9.83 -10.21 -20.32
C ILE A 761 10.67 -11.23 -19.54
N ASP A 762 10.70 -12.48 -20.01
CA ASP A 762 11.50 -13.54 -19.43
C ASP A 762 13.01 -13.26 -19.49
N ARG A 763 13.46 -12.60 -20.57
CA ARG A 763 14.83 -12.08 -20.71
C ARG A 763 15.15 -10.99 -19.68
N LEU A 764 14.27 -10.01 -19.47
CA LEU A 764 14.46 -8.98 -18.44
C LEU A 764 14.56 -9.59 -17.03
N TRP A 765 13.70 -10.55 -16.70
CA TRP A 765 13.78 -11.26 -15.43
C TRP A 765 15.06 -12.10 -15.31
N GLY A 766 15.44 -12.82 -16.37
CA GLY A 766 16.67 -13.61 -16.43
C GLY A 766 17.95 -12.77 -16.24
N ILE A 767 17.99 -11.56 -16.82
CA ILE A 767 19.09 -10.60 -16.63
C ILE A 767 19.15 -10.10 -15.18
N TRP A 768 17.99 -9.83 -14.55
CA TRP A 768 17.94 -9.44 -13.14
C TRP A 768 18.39 -10.56 -12.20
N GLN A 769 17.93 -11.79 -12.43
CA GLN A 769 18.35 -12.98 -11.68
C GLN A 769 19.85 -13.24 -11.83
N GLY A 770 20.38 -13.11 -13.06
CA GLY A 770 21.78 -13.39 -13.39
C GLY A 770 22.81 -12.52 -12.65
N GLN A 771 22.42 -11.33 -12.18
CA GLN A 771 23.30 -10.44 -11.39
C GLN A 771 23.60 -10.97 -9.98
N ASP A 772 22.68 -11.73 -9.39
CA ASP A 772 22.83 -12.30 -8.04
C ASP A 772 21.98 -13.56 -7.90
N LEU A 773 22.38 -14.64 -8.59
CA LEU A 773 21.61 -15.90 -8.60
C LEU A 773 21.39 -16.47 -7.19
N LYS A 774 22.30 -16.21 -6.23
CA LYS A 774 22.18 -16.70 -4.85
C LYS A 774 20.93 -16.14 -4.18
N ASN A 775 20.70 -14.84 -4.32
CA ASN A 775 19.60 -14.13 -3.64
C ASN A 775 18.41 -13.83 -4.58
N ARG A 776 18.50 -14.15 -5.89
CA ARG A 776 17.47 -13.82 -6.88
C ARG A 776 16.87 -15.01 -7.63
N GLU A 777 17.49 -16.20 -7.61
CA GLU A 777 16.95 -17.38 -8.35
C GLU A 777 15.53 -17.77 -7.89
N TYR A 778 15.26 -17.79 -6.59
CA TYR A 778 13.93 -18.12 -6.01
C TYR A 778 13.23 -16.92 -5.35
N ALA A 779 13.58 -15.70 -5.73
CA ALA A 779 12.89 -14.51 -5.21
C ALA A 779 11.46 -14.42 -5.77
N ILE A 780 10.47 -14.30 -4.88
CA ILE A 780 9.04 -14.16 -5.22
C ILE A 780 8.39 -13.05 -4.36
N ASP A 781 7.47 -12.32 -4.95
CA ASP A 781 6.59 -11.32 -4.32
C ASP A 781 5.22 -11.35 -5.02
N GLY A 782 4.17 -10.91 -4.34
CA GLY A 782 2.85 -10.64 -4.93
C GLY A 782 1.76 -11.59 -4.45
N ASN A 783 0.51 -11.17 -4.65
CA ASN A 783 -0.66 -11.96 -4.28
C ASN A 783 -0.84 -13.22 -5.17
N ARG A 784 -1.69 -14.15 -4.74
CA ARG A 784 -2.11 -15.34 -5.50
C ARG A 784 -3.18 -15.05 -6.55
N THR A 785 -3.88 -13.92 -6.42
CA THR A 785 -4.94 -13.46 -7.33
C THR A 785 -4.63 -12.05 -7.84
N PHE A 786 -5.28 -11.66 -8.94
CA PHE A 786 -5.10 -10.38 -9.60
C PHE A 786 -5.27 -9.19 -8.65
N LEU A 787 -4.17 -8.52 -8.35
CA LEU A 787 -4.06 -7.38 -7.41
C LEU A 787 -4.60 -7.71 -6.00
N GLY A 788 -4.62 -8.98 -5.62
CA GLY A 788 -5.22 -9.46 -4.36
C GLY A 788 -6.76 -9.40 -4.33
N ILE A 789 -7.42 -9.16 -5.46
CA ILE A 789 -8.89 -9.17 -5.53
C ILE A 789 -9.38 -10.64 -5.44
N PRO A 790 -10.30 -11.00 -4.53
CA PRO A 790 -10.88 -12.34 -4.48
C PRO A 790 -11.65 -12.67 -5.76
N LEU A 791 -11.66 -13.94 -6.14
CA LEU A 791 -12.34 -14.43 -7.34
C LEU A 791 -13.84 -14.54 -7.10
N ASP A 792 -14.66 -14.31 -8.13
CA ASP A 792 -16.13 -14.22 -7.98
C ASP A 792 -16.79 -15.52 -7.49
N TYR A 793 -16.24 -16.68 -7.85
CA TYR A 793 -16.64 -18.00 -7.35
C TYR A 793 -16.06 -18.36 -5.97
N ALA A 794 -15.19 -17.53 -5.41
CA ALA A 794 -14.52 -17.74 -4.12
C ALA A 794 -14.42 -16.43 -3.31
N PRO A 795 -15.55 -15.72 -3.07
CA PRO A 795 -15.54 -14.31 -2.68
C PRO A 795 -14.97 -14.07 -1.26
N ASP A 796 -15.13 -15.05 -0.38
CA ASP A 796 -14.69 -15.01 1.02
C ASP A 796 -13.23 -15.46 1.21
N VAL A 797 -12.54 -15.86 0.14
CA VAL A 797 -11.12 -16.24 0.21
C VAL A 797 -10.26 -14.98 0.36
N PRO A 798 -9.51 -14.82 1.46
CA PRO A 798 -8.74 -13.61 1.70
C PRO A 798 -7.54 -13.49 0.74
N PRO A 799 -7.05 -12.26 0.48
CA PRO A 799 -5.79 -12.05 -0.22
C PRO A 799 -4.67 -12.80 0.50
N SER A 800 -3.85 -13.50 -0.27
CA SER A 800 -2.72 -14.28 0.23
C SER A 800 -1.57 -14.17 -0.77
N LEU A 801 -0.34 -14.32 -0.28
CA LEU A 801 0.88 -14.20 -1.08
C LEU A 801 1.18 -15.50 -1.83
N ALA A 802 1.77 -15.36 -3.02
CA ALA A 802 2.31 -16.47 -3.80
C ALA A 802 3.57 -17.03 -3.12
N THR A 803 3.72 -18.36 -3.11
CA THR A 803 4.87 -19.05 -2.52
C THR A 803 5.58 -19.92 -3.55
N ILE A 804 6.84 -20.22 -3.29
CA ILE A 804 7.69 -21.05 -4.17
C ILE A 804 7.23 -22.53 -4.22
N ASP A 805 6.40 -22.98 -3.27
CA ASP A 805 5.92 -24.36 -3.16
C ASP A 805 4.45 -24.56 -3.57
N ASP A 806 3.75 -23.49 -3.97
CA ASP A 806 2.42 -23.56 -4.56
C ASP A 806 2.41 -24.32 -5.89
N ALA A 807 1.31 -25.02 -6.18
CA ALA A 807 1.10 -25.63 -7.49
C ALA A 807 0.52 -24.62 -8.48
N MET A 808 1.24 -24.39 -9.58
CA MET A 808 0.78 -23.60 -10.72
C MET A 808 0.02 -24.52 -11.68
N ASP A 809 -1.24 -24.22 -11.99
CA ASP A 809 -1.98 -24.97 -12.99
C ASP A 809 -1.55 -24.55 -14.39
N MET A 810 -0.93 -25.47 -15.12
CA MET A 810 -0.41 -25.25 -16.47
C MET A 810 -1.31 -25.89 -17.54
N GLY A 811 -2.52 -26.33 -17.17
CA GLY A 811 -3.48 -26.95 -18.08
C GLY A 811 -3.32 -28.46 -18.22
N LEU A 812 -4.37 -29.10 -18.77
CA LEU A 812 -4.45 -30.54 -19.10
C LEU A 812 -4.06 -31.49 -17.95
N GLY A 813 -4.10 -31.02 -16.69
CA GLY A 813 -3.72 -31.78 -15.49
C GLY A 813 -2.24 -31.66 -15.06
N PHE A 814 -1.42 -30.88 -15.75
CA PHE A 814 -0.03 -30.62 -15.32
C PHE A 814 0.02 -29.47 -14.31
N LYS A 815 0.47 -29.77 -13.08
CA LYS A 815 0.49 -28.83 -11.94
C LYS A 815 1.85 -28.80 -11.21
N PRO A 816 2.92 -28.31 -11.88
CA PRO A 816 4.25 -28.13 -11.27
C PRO A 816 4.22 -27.10 -10.14
N LYS A 817 5.25 -27.10 -9.29
CA LYS A 817 5.43 -26.06 -8.27
C LYS A 817 6.03 -24.78 -8.84
N THR A 818 5.68 -23.63 -8.25
CA THR A 818 6.19 -22.31 -8.65
C THR A 818 7.72 -22.31 -8.83
N LYS A 819 8.47 -22.91 -7.88
CA LYS A 819 9.94 -23.01 -7.91
C LYS A 819 10.53 -23.77 -9.10
N GLU A 820 9.79 -24.67 -9.72
CA GLU A 820 10.25 -25.37 -10.92
C GLU A 820 10.38 -24.38 -12.08
N GLY A 821 9.45 -23.43 -12.19
CA GLY A 821 9.45 -22.35 -13.17
C GLY A 821 10.34 -21.15 -12.86
N MET A 822 11.19 -21.19 -11.83
CA MET A 822 12.02 -20.02 -11.45
C MET A 822 13.42 -19.98 -12.11
N PRO A 823 14.15 -21.10 -12.31
CA PRO A 823 15.44 -21.09 -13.00
C PRO A 823 15.33 -21.30 -14.51
N MET A 824 16.27 -20.74 -15.31
CA MET A 824 16.37 -21.00 -16.77
C MET A 824 17.10 -22.31 -17.13
N THR A 825 17.80 -22.93 -16.15
CA THR A 825 18.79 -24.01 -16.38
C THR A 825 18.69 -25.18 -15.39
N LYS A 826 17.55 -25.32 -14.71
CA LYS A 826 17.23 -26.40 -13.74
C LYS A 826 15.80 -26.90 -14.03
N GLY A 827 15.31 -27.92 -13.34
CA GLY A 827 13.90 -28.36 -13.48
C GLY A 827 13.49 -28.80 -14.90
N GLY A 828 14.44 -29.23 -15.73
CA GLY A 828 14.19 -29.55 -17.14
C GLY A 828 14.32 -28.38 -18.12
N PHE A 829 14.41 -27.13 -17.64
CA PHE A 829 14.76 -25.97 -18.46
C PHE A 829 16.27 -25.97 -18.79
N CYS A 830 16.65 -25.60 -20.01
CA CYS A 830 18.06 -25.45 -20.38
C CYS A 830 18.26 -24.45 -21.54
N TYR A 831 18.18 -23.15 -21.23
CA TYR A 831 18.47 -22.08 -22.18
C TYR A 831 19.09 -20.85 -21.49
N ILE A 832 19.63 -19.96 -22.30
CA ILE A 832 20.03 -18.58 -21.95
C ILE A 832 19.53 -17.62 -23.02
N TYR A 833 19.61 -16.33 -22.72
CA TYR A 833 19.47 -15.25 -23.68
C TYR A 833 20.84 -14.85 -24.24
N GLU A 834 20.85 -14.49 -25.51
CA GLU A 834 21.93 -13.80 -26.21
C GLU A 834 21.48 -12.35 -26.50
#